data_AF-A0A7X8ZBI8-F1
#
_entry.id   AF-A0A7X8ZBI8-F1
#
_cell.length_a   1.000
_cell.length_b   1.000
_cell.length_c   1.000
_cell.angle_alpha   90.00
_cell.angle_beta   90.00
_cell.angle_gamma   90.00
#
_symmetry.space_group_name_H-M   'P 1'
#
loop_
_entity.id
_entity.type
_entity.pdbx_description
1 polymer ?
#
loop_
_entity_poly.entity_id
_entity_poly.type
_entity_poly.pdbx_seq_one_letter_code
_entity_poly.pdbx_strand_id
1 'polypeptide(L)'
;YEGTAYIDWTPYGSKTPRRIQVTVAKGIFEDTGSKLPNMISGFLYLAEPVDLPEIGVTISTLIVDLDGETTRVDGRVRSAREAQNLMGSLSGFSFKNATLRAGMFIELSDAPTEIKMASAGTLPNFVYKQFYFKGVHDVEIKMNATAEDEYFIGLYADVYMKAPLETLNNEGILCEPFMASFDLNGQLSGQFSSPTGEGYDDGQFLQLIVPGGAGLKVDFFKFRMQKGEITANDGSIQGDFILPFEKATYKGAGIPAKYVGGRPETNEMDALEKKGSDSLSGKERSALEESMLKYAQQIQRRGLLVLPTDTKLHYHCARAMFDLKEGWMGKGFTADNLSIADPVRITERSLDTEKQREQAIVLTPELVALDLDRESHIPAAAEGENPADVRTPKETQEDFWVGAIVRKGSLALPADFVKAKDGKPISFELVPGEMIYDLNGFNYQTYLYNDEGAPASFGSALGGFEDVTVYNCLLDMYANKINLEINAKVALEMFNNKEVNVKLYTNKEDNADRKAGEFVCSVAPTELEGALGKNTSVIISSGFLEHEGMRFAGSLQLKTGEVQTDQELRFTDMIIPAKKWMTSEAHNPQGKIASATMSSPVPIKFQGFEMLIRNVKLVHQDDGEKSDPKEKTHLVLAGSTVLSETIPIGQEATDEVIMEYSKATEAEEPKVIYDESSSVLNASFDGCIDVKGVLVPKPVEDGQVRAASAEALLKSRTPPNETAPGVAPVYAGELSKPGTTPGTIEFDTSALDMIFLSQLEVLPVHVKTRFGYDLNNERCYFAIGIVPTEAFKTIHFGDSKLEDYRGIVASNMVVERDKKEHYVFPHEHAAMAAYIDGLKVNTDASGSFAAAVRGVMVIEELFRIEDLYFGFEPGPIVRAGGDACAPIDVSSIVGNDAYRKIGTVEIVYRHPERHFSFNVKLDDNKEVLGAQ
;
A
#
# COMPACT_ATOMS: atom_id res chain seq x y z
N TYR A 1 -14.85 -52.20 -80.58
CA TYR A 1 -14.16 -51.27 -81.48
C TYR A 1 -13.03 -50.61 -80.71
N GLU A 2 -11.83 -50.60 -81.30
CA GLU A 2 -10.67 -49.84 -80.81
C GLU A 2 -10.16 -48.98 -81.98
N GLY A 3 -9.97 -47.68 -81.76
CA GLY A 3 -9.61 -46.75 -82.84
C GLY A 3 -9.87 -45.29 -82.50
N THR A 4 -9.75 -44.40 -83.48
CA THR A 4 -10.02 -42.96 -83.30
C THR A 4 -11.43 -42.61 -83.73
N ALA A 5 -12.14 -41.86 -82.90
CA ALA A 5 -13.45 -41.29 -83.20
C ALA A 5 -13.43 -39.77 -82.97
N TYR A 6 -14.55 -39.13 -83.27
CA TYR A 6 -14.78 -37.73 -82.94
C TYR A 6 -16.02 -37.62 -82.07
N ILE A 7 -15.93 -36.85 -80.99
CA ILE A 7 -17.10 -36.39 -80.24
C ILE A 7 -17.40 -34.94 -80.64
N ASP A 8 -18.66 -34.67 -80.93
CA ASP A 8 -19.14 -33.31 -81.10
C ASP A 8 -19.50 -32.77 -79.71
N TRP A 9 -18.52 -32.17 -79.04
CA TRP A 9 -18.76 -31.46 -77.78
C TRP A 9 -19.31 -30.09 -78.14
N THR A 10 -20.57 -29.84 -77.81
CA THR A 10 -21.12 -28.48 -77.86
C THR A 10 -20.97 -27.85 -76.48
N PRO A 11 -20.02 -26.93 -76.27
CA PRO A 11 -20.03 -26.14 -75.04
C PRO A 11 -21.38 -25.47 -74.92
N TYR A 12 -22.04 -25.60 -73.77
CA TYR A 12 -23.39 -25.09 -73.60
C TYR A 12 -23.38 -23.56 -73.74
N GLY A 13 -24.23 -23.01 -74.62
CA GLY A 13 -24.21 -21.60 -75.05
C GLY A 13 -23.55 -21.38 -76.42
N SER A 14 -22.79 -22.34 -76.94
CA SER A 14 -22.32 -22.36 -78.33
C SER A 14 -23.39 -22.94 -79.25
N LYS A 15 -23.61 -22.30 -80.41
CA LYS A 15 -24.43 -22.88 -81.49
C LYS A 15 -23.64 -23.84 -82.39
N THR A 16 -22.33 -23.93 -82.18
CA THR A 16 -21.42 -24.71 -83.03
C THR A 16 -20.72 -25.78 -82.19
N PRO A 17 -20.93 -27.08 -82.49
CA PRO A 17 -20.19 -28.16 -81.84
C PRO A 17 -18.70 -28.05 -82.15
N ARG A 18 -17.87 -28.18 -81.11
CA ARG A 18 -16.44 -28.42 -81.25
C ARG A 18 -16.23 -29.92 -81.46
N ARG A 19 -15.66 -30.25 -82.61
CA ARG A 19 -15.32 -31.63 -82.94
C ARG A 19 -13.98 -31.99 -82.30
N ILE A 20 -14.00 -32.89 -81.32
CA ILE A 20 -12.84 -33.29 -80.53
C ILE A 20 -12.48 -34.72 -80.89
N GLN A 21 -11.22 -34.95 -81.23
CA GLN A 21 -10.73 -36.29 -81.52
C GLN A 21 -10.55 -37.08 -80.22
N VAL A 22 -11.06 -38.31 -80.21
CA VAL A 22 -10.96 -39.24 -79.09
C VAL A 22 -10.43 -40.58 -79.55
N THR A 23 -9.81 -41.33 -78.64
CA THR A 23 -9.46 -42.74 -78.81
C THR A 23 -10.49 -43.58 -78.07
N VAL A 24 -11.13 -44.51 -78.78
CA VAL A 24 -12.07 -45.47 -78.21
C VAL A 24 -11.30 -46.73 -77.83
N ALA A 25 -11.49 -47.22 -76.60
CA ALA A 25 -11.00 -48.53 -76.16
C ALA A 25 -12.15 -49.40 -75.71
N LYS A 26 -12.13 -50.69 -76.07
CA LYS A 26 -13.17 -51.68 -75.71
C LYS A 26 -14.61 -51.26 -76.06
N GLY A 27 -14.81 -50.40 -77.05
CA GLY A 27 -16.14 -49.84 -77.35
C GLY A 27 -17.11 -50.89 -77.89
N ILE A 28 -18.27 -51.04 -77.25
CA ILE A 28 -19.40 -51.85 -77.72
C ILE A 28 -20.46 -50.90 -78.26
N PHE A 29 -20.91 -51.18 -79.48
CA PHE A 29 -21.86 -50.34 -80.20
C PHE A 29 -23.13 -51.13 -80.49
N GLU A 30 -24.28 -50.52 -80.21
CA GLU A 30 -25.59 -51.01 -80.62
C GLU A 30 -25.96 -50.38 -81.97
N ASP A 31 -26.32 -51.24 -82.93
CA ASP A 31 -26.90 -50.80 -84.19
C ASP A 31 -28.39 -50.52 -84.01
N THR A 32 -28.73 -49.24 -83.97
CA THR A 32 -30.11 -48.78 -83.76
C THR A 32 -30.89 -48.63 -85.08
N GLY A 33 -30.33 -49.04 -86.22
CA GLY A 33 -30.90 -48.78 -87.55
C GLY A 33 -30.83 -47.32 -88.00
N SER A 34 -30.17 -46.46 -87.22
CA SER A 34 -29.82 -45.09 -87.59
C SER A 34 -28.43 -45.04 -88.24
N LYS A 35 -28.10 -43.98 -88.99
CA LYS A 35 -26.78 -43.84 -89.65
C LYS A 35 -25.60 -43.68 -88.68
N LEU A 36 -25.84 -43.65 -87.36
CA LEU A 36 -24.83 -43.46 -86.32
C LEU A 36 -25.04 -44.52 -85.23
N PRO A 37 -24.15 -45.52 -85.09
CA PRO A 37 -24.27 -46.54 -84.05
C PRO A 37 -24.05 -45.91 -82.66
N ASN A 38 -24.81 -46.33 -81.66
CA ASN A 38 -24.70 -45.82 -80.28
C ASN A 38 -23.67 -46.64 -79.51
N MET A 39 -22.66 -45.99 -78.93
CA MET A 39 -21.75 -46.67 -78.01
C MET A 39 -22.47 -46.88 -76.67
N ILE A 40 -22.60 -48.13 -76.24
CA ILE A 40 -23.34 -48.51 -75.02
C ILE A 40 -22.41 -49.00 -73.90
N SER A 41 -21.11 -49.23 -74.19
CA SER A 41 -20.11 -49.73 -73.25
C SER A 41 -18.70 -49.46 -73.78
N GLY A 42 -17.68 -49.38 -72.91
CA GLY A 42 -16.28 -49.07 -73.22
C GLY A 42 -15.79 -47.68 -72.79
N PHE A 43 -14.58 -47.32 -73.21
CA PHE A 43 -13.86 -46.12 -72.77
C PHE A 43 -13.58 -45.12 -73.88
N LEU A 44 -13.67 -43.82 -73.59
CA LEU A 44 -13.22 -42.74 -74.47
C LEU A 44 -12.10 -41.93 -73.83
N TYR A 45 -10.99 -41.76 -74.55
CA TYR A 45 -9.83 -40.96 -74.15
C TYR A 45 -9.65 -39.75 -75.08
N LEU A 46 -9.27 -38.59 -74.58
CA LEU A 46 -8.83 -37.48 -75.47
C LEU A 46 -7.57 -37.88 -76.24
N ALA A 47 -7.53 -37.54 -77.54
CA ALA A 47 -6.33 -37.71 -78.35
C ALA A 47 -5.28 -36.61 -78.08
N GLU A 48 -5.74 -35.38 -77.84
CA GLU A 48 -4.92 -34.22 -77.46
C GLU A 48 -5.68 -33.37 -76.43
N PRO A 49 -4.97 -32.56 -75.60
CA PRO A 49 -5.61 -31.61 -74.70
C PRO A 49 -6.55 -30.63 -75.43
N VAL A 50 -7.66 -30.29 -74.78
CA VAL A 50 -8.68 -29.37 -75.30
C VAL A 50 -8.67 -28.08 -74.49
N ASP A 51 -8.41 -26.96 -75.17
CA ASP A 51 -8.49 -25.63 -74.58
C ASP A 51 -9.88 -25.01 -74.75
N LEU A 52 -10.40 -24.47 -73.65
CA LEU A 52 -11.64 -23.68 -73.57
C LEU A 52 -11.27 -22.26 -73.14
N PRO A 53 -10.73 -21.42 -74.05
CA PRO A 53 -10.19 -20.11 -73.71
C PRO A 53 -11.24 -19.15 -73.16
N GLU A 54 -12.51 -19.32 -73.51
CA GLU A 54 -13.61 -18.46 -73.07
C GLU A 54 -13.82 -18.48 -71.55
N ILE A 55 -13.49 -19.61 -70.91
CA ILE A 55 -13.64 -19.83 -69.47
C ILE A 55 -12.30 -20.17 -68.79
N GLY A 56 -11.19 -20.13 -69.55
CA GLY A 56 -9.85 -20.37 -69.01
C GLY A 56 -9.56 -21.81 -68.54
N VAL A 57 -10.30 -22.80 -69.06
CA VAL A 57 -10.15 -24.22 -68.69
C VAL A 57 -9.38 -24.96 -69.80
N THR A 58 -8.37 -25.75 -69.43
CA THR A 58 -7.71 -26.72 -70.32
C THR A 58 -7.98 -28.12 -69.80
N ILE A 59 -8.57 -28.98 -70.62
CA ILE A 59 -8.75 -30.40 -70.31
C ILE A 59 -7.59 -31.17 -70.92
N SER A 60 -6.78 -31.80 -70.08
CA SER A 60 -5.61 -32.57 -70.51
C SER A 60 -5.96 -34.02 -70.79
N THR A 61 -6.85 -34.60 -69.98
CA THR A 61 -7.36 -35.96 -70.16
C THR A 61 -8.86 -35.98 -69.87
N LEU A 62 -9.60 -36.79 -70.63
CA LEU A 62 -10.99 -37.14 -70.36
C LEU A 62 -11.07 -38.64 -70.51
N ILE A 63 -11.68 -39.30 -69.53
CA ILE A 63 -11.97 -40.73 -69.55
C ILE A 63 -13.47 -40.87 -69.33
N VAL A 64 -14.21 -41.21 -70.37
CA VAL A 64 -15.63 -41.58 -70.26
C VAL A 64 -15.69 -43.10 -70.15
N ASP A 65 -16.06 -43.62 -68.98
CA ASP A 65 -16.30 -45.04 -68.74
C ASP A 65 -17.81 -45.30 -68.75
N LEU A 66 -18.29 -45.85 -69.86
CA LEU A 66 -19.72 -46.15 -70.03
C LEU A 66 -20.15 -47.38 -69.22
N ASP A 67 -19.22 -48.26 -68.84
CA ASP A 67 -19.52 -49.46 -68.05
C ASP A 67 -19.65 -49.14 -66.56
N GLY A 68 -18.79 -48.24 -66.07
CA GLY A 68 -18.82 -47.74 -64.69
C GLY A 68 -19.77 -46.56 -64.48
N GLU A 69 -20.41 -46.05 -65.52
CA GLU A 69 -21.19 -44.79 -65.52
C GLU A 69 -20.40 -43.60 -64.92
N THR A 70 -19.09 -43.55 -65.15
CA THR A 70 -18.22 -42.48 -64.62
C THR A 70 -17.53 -41.69 -65.73
N THR A 71 -17.39 -40.39 -65.52
CA THR A 71 -16.56 -39.55 -66.40
C THR A 71 -15.50 -38.85 -65.57
N ARG A 72 -14.24 -39.18 -65.82
CA ARG A 72 -13.07 -38.64 -65.11
C ARG A 72 -12.30 -37.67 -65.99
N VAL A 73 -11.78 -36.60 -65.41
CA VAL A 73 -11.12 -35.53 -66.14
C VAL A 73 -9.90 -35.01 -65.38
N ASP A 74 -8.80 -34.79 -66.10
CA ASP A 74 -7.63 -34.04 -65.62
C ASP A 74 -7.50 -32.76 -66.43
N GLY A 75 -6.96 -31.71 -65.80
CA GLY A 75 -6.80 -30.44 -66.48
C GLY A 75 -6.26 -29.34 -65.59
N ARG A 76 -6.44 -28.11 -66.06
CA ARG A 76 -6.12 -26.90 -65.31
C ARG A 76 -7.14 -25.81 -65.56
N VAL A 77 -7.27 -24.93 -64.58
CA VAL A 77 -8.08 -23.71 -64.66
C VAL A 77 -7.18 -22.51 -64.38
N ARG A 78 -7.36 -21.45 -65.16
CA ARG A 78 -6.75 -20.13 -64.97
C ARG A 78 -7.76 -19.06 -65.36
N SER A 79 -7.48 -17.80 -65.02
CA SER A 79 -8.30 -16.70 -65.53
C SER A 79 -8.30 -16.69 -67.06
N ALA A 80 -9.47 -16.45 -67.66
CA ALA A 80 -9.60 -16.22 -69.10
C ALA A 80 -8.97 -14.88 -69.53
N ARG A 81 -8.68 -13.98 -68.59
CA ARG A 81 -8.07 -12.68 -68.81
C ARG A 81 -6.58 -12.72 -68.45
N GLU A 82 -5.75 -12.20 -69.34
CA GLU A 82 -4.30 -12.11 -69.10
C GLU A 82 -4.00 -11.21 -67.89
N ALA A 83 -2.98 -11.58 -67.11
CA ALA A 83 -2.51 -10.88 -65.92
C ALA A 83 -3.51 -10.76 -64.74
N GLN A 84 -4.63 -11.50 -64.77
CA GLN A 84 -5.55 -11.60 -63.63
C GLN A 84 -5.42 -12.94 -62.91
N ASN A 85 -5.59 -12.92 -61.59
CA ASN A 85 -5.76 -14.14 -60.81
C ASN A 85 -7.12 -14.77 -61.09
N LEU A 86 -7.22 -16.09 -60.90
CA LEU A 86 -8.46 -16.84 -61.04
C LEU A 86 -9.44 -16.51 -59.90
N MET A 87 -8.96 -16.52 -58.66
CA MET A 87 -9.73 -16.13 -57.47
C MET A 87 -8.77 -15.68 -56.35
N GLY A 88 -8.98 -14.47 -55.82
CA GLY A 88 -8.13 -13.91 -54.78
C GLY A 88 -6.64 -13.95 -55.12
N SER A 89 -5.83 -14.54 -54.24
CA SER A 89 -4.39 -14.72 -54.44
C SER A 89 -4.02 -15.93 -55.32
N LEU A 90 -4.97 -16.71 -55.83
CA LEU A 90 -4.72 -17.88 -56.68
C LEU A 90 -4.75 -17.50 -58.16
N SER A 91 -3.64 -17.70 -58.86
CA SER A 91 -3.53 -17.46 -60.31
C SER A 91 -4.21 -18.55 -61.16
N GLY A 92 -4.36 -19.75 -60.60
CA GLY A 92 -4.96 -20.91 -61.23
C GLY A 92 -4.57 -22.19 -60.50
N PHE A 93 -5.16 -23.32 -60.88
CA PHE A 93 -4.83 -24.62 -60.31
C PHE A 93 -4.96 -25.74 -61.34
N SER A 94 -4.33 -26.87 -61.07
CA SER A 94 -4.48 -28.10 -61.87
C SER A 94 -5.26 -29.13 -61.07
N PHE A 95 -6.04 -29.96 -61.75
CA PHE A 95 -6.87 -30.98 -61.15
C PHE A 95 -6.63 -32.33 -61.83
N LYS A 96 -6.79 -33.41 -61.07
CA LYS A 96 -6.61 -34.78 -61.53
C LYS A 96 -7.72 -35.66 -60.97
N ASN A 97 -8.14 -36.63 -61.77
CA ASN A 97 -9.16 -37.62 -61.43
C ASN A 97 -10.46 -36.97 -60.93
N ALA A 98 -10.79 -35.76 -61.43
CA ALA A 98 -12.02 -35.05 -61.10
C ALA A 98 -13.21 -35.65 -61.86
N THR A 99 -14.43 -35.43 -61.40
CA THR A 99 -15.64 -35.98 -62.05
C THR A 99 -16.30 -34.93 -62.94
N LEU A 100 -16.54 -35.24 -64.22
CA LEU A 100 -17.32 -34.37 -65.11
C LEU A 100 -18.79 -34.82 -65.10
N ARG A 101 -19.67 -34.06 -64.47
CA ARG A 101 -21.12 -34.36 -64.43
C ARG A 101 -21.89 -33.66 -65.53
N ALA A 102 -22.64 -34.45 -66.30
CA ALA A 102 -23.55 -34.01 -67.37
C ALA A 102 -22.90 -33.07 -68.42
N GLY A 103 -21.57 -33.05 -68.52
CA GLY A 103 -20.84 -32.06 -69.33
C GLY A 103 -20.95 -30.61 -68.84
N MET A 104 -21.51 -30.39 -67.65
CA MET A 104 -21.83 -29.07 -67.10
C MET A 104 -20.91 -28.67 -65.95
N PHE A 105 -20.46 -29.61 -65.13
CA PHE A 105 -19.65 -29.32 -63.93
C PHE A 105 -18.47 -30.28 -63.82
N ILE A 106 -17.30 -29.75 -63.49
CA ILE A 106 -16.16 -30.55 -63.02
C ILE A 106 -16.13 -30.46 -61.50
N GLU A 107 -16.31 -31.59 -60.82
CA GLU A 107 -16.30 -31.71 -59.36
C GLU A 107 -14.97 -32.28 -58.89
N LEU A 108 -14.32 -31.58 -57.97
CA LEU A 108 -13.14 -32.00 -57.24
C LEU A 108 -13.56 -32.22 -55.80
N SER A 109 -13.64 -33.47 -55.35
CA SER A 109 -14.01 -33.81 -53.98
C SER A 109 -12.93 -34.67 -53.32
N ASP A 110 -12.67 -34.38 -52.04
CA ASP A 110 -11.82 -35.18 -51.15
C ASP A 110 -12.69 -36.18 -50.37
N ALA A 111 -13.43 -37.08 -51.02
CA ALA A 111 -14.31 -37.98 -50.27
C ALA A 111 -13.51 -39.10 -49.54
N PRO A 112 -13.84 -39.40 -48.26
CA PRO A 112 -15.20 -39.74 -47.86
C PRO A 112 -15.79 -38.96 -46.68
N THR A 113 -17.00 -38.42 -46.90
CA THR A 113 -18.28 -38.48 -46.15
C THR A 113 -18.36 -38.68 -44.62
N GLU A 114 -17.27 -38.57 -43.87
CA GLU A 114 -17.34 -38.36 -42.41
C GLU A 114 -16.80 -36.96 -42.12
N ILE A 115 -17.66 -36.12 -41.54
CA ILE A 115 -17.40 -34.74 -41.15
C ILE A 115 -16.21 -34.72 -40.15
N LYS A 116 -14.98 -34.74 -40.67
CA LYS A 116 -13.74 -34.51 -39.92
C LYS A 116 -12.73 -33.83 -40.84
N MET A 117 -12.71 -32.50 -40.76
CA MET A 117 -11.55 -31.61 -40.90
C MET A 117 -10.35 -32.25 -41.60
N ALA A 118 -10.42 -32.41 -42.92
CA ALA A 118 -9.26 -32.76 -43.72
C ALA A 118 -8.29 -31.58 -43.66
N SER A 119 -7.20 -31.74 -42.89
CA SER A 119 -6.18 -30.70 -42.73
C SER A 119 -5.44 -30.32 -44.03
N ALA A 120 -5.68 -31.04 -45.13
CA ALA A 120 -5.27 -30.67 -46.48
C ALA A 120 -6.53 -30.61 -47.35
N GLY A 121 -7.01 -29.40 -47.66
CA GLY A 121 -8.13 -29.22 -48.59
C GLY A 121 -7.73 -29.53 -50.04
N THR A 122 -8.72 -29.67 -50.90
CA THR A 122 -8.62 -29.89 -52.35
C THR A 122 -7.76 -28.80 -53.03
N LEU A 123 -7.83 -27.57 -52.53
CA LEU A 123 -7.04 -26.43 -52.99
C LEU A 123 -6.25 -25.78 -51.84
N PRO A 124 -5.14 -25.09 -52.16
CA PRO A 124 -4.40 -24.31 -51.16
C PRO A 124 -5.24 -23.16 -50.59
N ASN A 125 -4.95 -22.81 -49.34
CA ASN A 125 -5.52 -21.63 -48.69
C ASN A 125 -5.20 -20.37 -49.47
N PHE A 126 -6.12 -19.41 -49.50
CA PHE A 126 -5.95 -18.18 -50.26
C PHE A 126 -6.60 -16.97 -49.58
N VAL A 127 -6.20 -15.78 -50.04
CA VAL A 127 -6.75 -14.51 -49.54
C VAL A 127 -7.56 -13.85 -50.65
N TYR A 128 -8.75 -13.36 -50.31
CA TYR A 128 -9.56 -12.49 -51.17
C TYR A 128 -9.99 -11.27 -50.37
N LYS A 129 -9.52 -10.07 -50.74
CA LYS A 129 -9.72 -8.84 -49.94
C LYS A 129 -9.37 -9.10 -48.47
N GLN A 130 -10.33 -8.93 -47.54
CA GLN A 130 -10.15 -9.18 -46.10
C GLN A 130 -10.42 -10.62 -45.65
N PHE A 131 -10.77 -11.52 -46.57
CA PHE A 131 -11.16 -12.90 -46.26
C PHE A 131 -10.01 -13.87 -46.49
N TYR A 132 -9.75 -14.70 -45.48
CA TYR A 132 -8.82 -15.81 -45.56
C TYR A 132 -9.60 -17.13 -45.66
N PHE A 133 -9.49 -17.80 -46.80
CA PHE A 133 -10.11 -19.09 -47.07
C PHE A 133 -9.15 -20.20 -46.66
N LYS A 134 -9.55 -21.02 -45.69
CA LYS A 134 -8.77 -22.12 -45.12
C LYS A 134 -9.47 -23.46 -45.36
N GLY A 135 -8.70 -24.48 -45.72
CA GLY A 135 -9.23 -25.83 -45.89
C GLY A 135 -10.23 -25.92 -47.04
N VAL A 136 -9.90 -25.34 -48.20
CA VAL A 136 -10.79 -25.26 -49.36
C VAL A 136 -11.04 -26.65 -49.92
N HIS A 137 -12.30 -27.07 -50.01
CA HIS A 137 -12.73 -28.41 -50.46
C HIS A 137 -14.02 -28.35 -51.29
N ASP A 138 -14.40 -29.51 -51.86
CA ASP A 138 -15.61 -29.70 -52.68
C ASP A 138 -15.76 -28.59 -53.74
N VAL A 139 -14.75 -28.53 -54.63
CA VAL A 139 -14.63 -27.48 -55.63
C VAL A 139 -15.36 -27.88 -56.90
N GLU A 140 -16.24 -27.01 -57.38
CA GLU A 140 -16.97 -27.18 -58.64
C GLU A 140 -16.54 -26.15 -59.68
N ILE A 141 -16.37 -26.57 -60.93
CA ILE A 141 -16.11 -25.68 -62.07
C ILE A 141 -17.27 -25.80 -63.06
N LYS A 142 -18.02 -24.70 -63.25
CA LYS A 142 -19.13 -24.61 -64.20
C LYS A 142 -18.60 -24.42 -65.62
N MET A 143 -18.79 -25.44 -66.46
CA MET A 143 -18.27 -25.49 -67.84
C MET A 143 -19.05 -24.63 -68.84
N ASN A 144 -20.17 -24.05 -68.41
CA ASN A 144 -21.03 -23.18 -69.22
C ASN A 144 -21.25 -21.81 -68.59
N ALA A 145 -20.31 -21.36 -67.76
CA ALA A 145 -20.33 -20.03 -67.17
C ALA A 145 -20.24 -18.96 -68.26
N THR A 146 -21.02 -17.89 -68.09
CA THR A 146 -21.03 -16.69 -68.91
C THR A 146 -20.58 -15.48 -68.08
N ALA A 147 -20.24 -14.36 -68.73
CA ALA A 147 -19.83 -13.15 -68.01
C ALA A 147 -20.89 -12.57 -67.07
N GLU A 148 -22.16 -12.96 -67.24
CA GLU A 148 -23.27 -12.53 -66.37
C GLU A 148 -23.45 -13.41 -65.13
N ASP A 149 -22.93 -14.65 -65.16
CA ASP A 149 -23.08 -15.60 -64.07
C ASP A 149 -22.24 -15.20 -62.84
N GLU A 150 -22.83 -15.35 -61.65
CA GLU A 150 -22.12 -15.19 -60.36
C GLU A 150 -21.42 -16.49 -59.91
N TYR A 151 -21.55 -17.54 -60.70
CA TYR A 151 -21.10 -18.90 -60.40
C TYR A 151 -20.32 -19.47 -61.57
N PHE A 152 -18.99 -19.39 -61.49
CA PHE A 152 -18.06 -20.12 -62.34
C PHE A 152 -17.31 -21.19 -61.52
N ILE A 153 -16.76 -20.81 -60.37
CA ILE A 153 -16.16 -21.75 -59.41
C ILE A 153 -16.97 -21.73 -58.12
N GLY A 154 -17.38 -22.91 -57.64
CA GLY A 154 -17.94 -23.14 -56.31
C GLY A 154 -16.94 -23.81 -55.40
N LEU A 155 -16.94 -23.47 -54.12
CA LEU A 155 -16.11 -24.15 -53.11
C LEU A 155 -16.69 -24.03 -51.72
N TYR A 156 -16.29 -24.95 -50.85
CA TYR A 156 -16.49 -24.87 -49.40
C TYR A 156 -15.16 -24.59 -48.70
N ALA A 157 -15.18 -23.76 -47.67
CA ALA A 157 -14.00 -23.45 -46.86
C ALA A 157 -14.41 -22.87 -45.50
N ASP A 158 -13.50 -22.92 -44.54
CA ASP A 158 -13.56 -22.05 -43.37
C ASP A 158 -13.11 -20.65 -43.81
N VAL A 159 -13.97 -19.65 -43.65
CA VAL A 159 -13.65 -18.27 -44.03
C VAL A 159 -13.41 -17.44 -42.79
N TYR A 160 -12.20 -16.89 -42.65
CA TYR A 160 -11.89 -15.94 -41.59
C TYR A 160 -11.90 -14.53 -42.17
N MET A 161 -12.81 -13.70 -41.69
CA MET A 161 -12.87 -12.28 -42.02
C MET A 161 -11.94 -11.50 -41.10
N LYS A 162 -10.85 -10.97 -41.64
CA LYS A 162 -10.00 -10.04 -40.91
C LYS A 162 -10.66 -8.68 -40.88
N ALA A 163 -11.11 -8.24 -39.71
CA ALA A 163 -11.54 -6.86 -39.54
C ALA A 163 -10.35 -5.93 -39.85
N PRO A 164 -10.58 -4.69 -40.35
CA PRO A 164 -9.53 -3.67 -40.48
C PRO A 164 -9.03 -3.13 -39.12
N LEU A 165 -9.29 -3.87 -38.04
CA LEU A 165 -8.90 -3.58 -36.68
C LEU A 165 -7.61 -4.36 -36.34
N GLU A 166 -6.76 -3.74 -35.55
CA GLU A 166 -5.51 -4.36 -35.10
C GLU A 166 -5.80 -5.29 -33.92
N THR A 167 -5.62 -6.59 -34.10
CA THR A 167 -5.82 -7.61 -33.05
C THR A 167 -4.49 -8.16 -32.54
N LEU A 168 -4.42 -8.51 -31.25
CA LEU A 168 -3.20 -8.98 -30.60
C LEU A 168 -2.71 -10.33 -31.16
N ASN A 169 -3.66 -11.17 -31.59
CA ASN A 169 -3.44 -12.51 -32.11
C ASN A 169 -3.52 -12.60 -33.65
N ASN A 170 -3.84 -11.50 -34.34
CA ASN A 170 -4.06 -11.45 -35.80
C ASN A 170 -5.12 -12.47 -36.29
N GLU A 171 -6.03 -12.86 -35.41
CA GLU A 171 -7.18 -13.71 -35.72
C GLU A 171 -8.30 -12.86 -36.31
N GLY A 172 -9.08 -13.46 -37.20
CA GLY A 172 -10.27 -12.87 -37.81
C GLY A 172 -11.54 -13.56 -37.30
N ILE A 173 -12.69 -12.97 -37.60
CA ILE A 173 -13.99 -13.54 -37.26
C ILE A 173 -14.27 -14.70 -38.22
N LEU A 174 -14.51 -15.89 -37.68
CA LEU A 174 -14.92 -17.06 -38.47
C LEU A 174 -16.35 -16.86 -39.00
N CYS A 175 -16.54 -17.10 -40.29
CA CYS A 175 -17.85 -17.21 -40.91
C CYS A 175 -18.30 -18.67 -40.92
N GLU A 176 -19.61 -18.88 -40.80
CA GLU A 176 -20.25 -20.17 -41.03
C GLU A 176 -19.79 -20.75 -42.38
N PRO A 177 -19.38 -22.02 -42.46
CA PRO A 177 -19.02 -22.64 -43.73
C PRO A 177 -20.22 -22.65 -44.69
N PHE A 178 -20.07 -22.05 -45.87
CA PHE A 178 -21.06 -22.08 -46.93
C PHE A 178 -20.36 -22.21 -48.29
N MET A 179 -21.14 -22.50 -49.33
CA MET A 179 -20.61 -22.56 -50.69
C MET A 179 -20.33 -21.14 -51.21
N ALA A 180 -19.06 -20.76 -51.25
CA ALA A 180 -18.62 -19.52 -51.87
C ALA A 180 -18.55 -19.69 -53.39
N SER A 181 -18.98 -18.67 -54.14
CA SER A 181 -18.89 -18.67 -55.59
C SER A 181 -18.00 -17.55 -56.13
N PHE A 182 -17.21 -17.87 -57.15
CA PHE A 182 -16.43 -16.91 -57.91
C PHE A 182 -16.90 -16.89 -59.35
N ASP A 183 -17.08 -15.71 -59.92
CA ASP A 183 -17.41 -15.53 -61.33
C ASP A 183 -16.16 -15.64 -62.23
N LEU A 184 -16.35 -15.46 -63.55
CA LEU A 184 -15.25 -15.51 -64.53
C LEU A 184 -14.20 -14.40 -64.37
N ASN A 185 -14.52 -13.34 -63.62
CA ASN A 185 -13.61 -12.25 -63.29
C ASN A 185 -12.92 -12.46 -61.92
N GLY A 186 -13.19 -13.58 -61.25
CA GLY A 186 -12.67 -13.90 -59.93
C GLY A 186 -13.31 -13.08 -58.81
N GLN A 187 -14.53 -12.57 -59.02
CA GLN A 187 -15.29 -11.80 -58.04
C GLN A 187 -16.17 -12.71 -57.19
N LEU A 188 -16.17 -12.49 -55.87
CA LEU A 188 -16.83 -13.35 -54.88
C LEU A 188 -18.32 -13.01 -54.74
N SER A 189 -19.18 -14.02 -54.77
CA SER A 189 -20.58 -13.99 -54.37
C SER A 189 -20.83 -15.02 -53.25
N GLY A 190 -21.68 -14.67 -52.28
CA GLY A 190 -21.92 -15.53 -51.12
C GLY A 190 -22.72 -14.86 -50.01
N GLN A 191 -23.21 -15.66 -49.07
CA GLN A 191 -23.81 -15.18 -47.82
C GLN A 191 -22.92 -15.61 -46.66
N PHE A 192 -22.49 -14.66 -45.85
CA PHE A 192 -21.60 -14.88 -44.72
C PHE A 192 -22.38 -14.59 -43.44
N SER A 193 -22.29 -15.48 -42.45
CA SER A 193 -22.96 -15.36 -41.16
C SER A 193 -22.07 -15.88 -40.03
N SER A 194 -22.44 -15.56 -38.79
CA SER A 194 -21.86 -16.23 -37.61
C SER A 194 -22.15 -17.75 -37.63
N PRO A 195 -21.19 -18.59 -37.20
CA PRO A 195 -21.40 -20.03 -37.09
C PRO A 195 -22.57 -20.38 -36.15
N THR A 196 -23.36 -21.39 -36.53
CA THR A 196 -24.47 -21.91 -35.72
C THR A 196 -24.13 -23.32 -35.21
N GLY A 197 -23.44 -23.45 -34.06
CA GLY A 197 -23.07 -24.76 -33.53
C GLY A 197 -22.44 -24.75 -32.12
N GLU A 198 -22.41 -25.93 -31.47
CA GLU A 198 -21.81 -26.11 -30.14
C GLU A 198 -20.37 -25.60 -30.11
N GLY A 199 -20.06 -24.69 -29.19
CA GLY A 199 -18.75 -24.02 -29.08
C GLY A 199 -18.72 -22.56 -29.56
N TYR A 200 -19.80 -22.07 -30.18
CA TYR A 200 -20.00 -20.65 -30.52
C TYR A 200 -21.17 -20.01 -29.76
N ASP A 201 -21.74 -20.70 -28.77
CA ASP A 201 -22.88 -20.23 -27.96
C ASP A 201 -22.57 -18.92 -27.19
N ASP A 202 -21.29 -18.69 -26.88
CA ASP A 202 -20.80 -17.48 -26.23
C ASP A 202 -20.22 -16.47 -27.23
N GLY A 203 -20.48 -16.60 -28.54
CA GLY A 203 -19.97 -15.71 -29.58
C GLY A 203 -18.47 -15.86 -29.86
N GLN A 204 -17.94 -14.99 -30.72
CA GLN A 204 -16.52 -14.95 -31.10
C GLN A 204 -15.83 -13.75 -30.46
N PHE A 205 -14.58 -13.92 -30.01
CA PHE A 205 -13.85 -12.87 -29.31
C PHE A 205 -12.57 -12.47 -30.04
N LEU A 206 -12.42 -11.17 -30.30
CA LEU A 206 -11.20 -10.56 -30.82
C LEU A 206 -10.56 -9.70 -29.74
N GLN A 207 -9.31 -9.99 -29.39
CA GLN A 207 -8.52 -9.14 -28.52
C GLN A 207 -7.88 -8.01 -29.33
N LEU A 208 -8.22 -6.76 -29.02
CA LEU A 208 -7.78 -5.59 -29.78
C LEU A 208 -6.46 -5.03 -29.24
N ILE A 209 -5.62 -4.55 -30.15
CA ILE A 209 -4.52 -3.63 -29.86
C ILE A 209 -5.04 -2.20 -29.90
N VAL A 210 -5.89 -1.89 -30.87
CA VAL A 210 -6.50 -0.58 -31.07
C VAL A 210 -8.02 -0.76 -31.28
N PRO A 211 -8.89 -0.19 -30.43
CA PRO A 211 -8.60 0.64 -29.25
C PRO A 211 -7.86 -0.12 -28.14
N GLY A 212 -7.14 0.62 -27.29
CA GLY A 212 -6.07 0.11 -26.45
C GLY A 212 -6.46 -1.07 -25.57
N GLY A 213 -6.05 -2.29 -25.93
CA GLY A 213 -6.19 -3.50 -25.11
C GLY A 213 -7.63 -3.94 -24.79
N ALA A 214 -8.62 -3.36 -25.48
CA ALA A 214 -10.03 -3.72 -25.41
C ALA A 214 -10.30 -5.06 -26.12
N GLY A 215 -11.55 -5.51 -26.09
CA GLY A 215 -12.00 -6.72 -26.76
C GLY A 215 -13.28 -6.46 -27.53
N LEU A 216 -13.39 -7.06 -28.72
CA LEU A 216 -14.61 -7.09 -29.50
C LEU A 216 -15.18 -8.50 -29.44
N LYS A 217 -16.28 -8.66 -28.70
CA LYS A 217 -17.07 -9.88 -28.69
C LYS A 217 -18.17 -9.72 -29.74
N VAL A 218 -18.26 -10.66 -30.68
CA VAL A 218 -19.25 -10.69 -31.76
C VAL A 218 -20.17 -11.87 -31.50
N ASP A 219 -21.40 -11.58 -31.08
CA ASP A 219 -22.43 -12.59 -30.82
C ASP A 219 -23.11 -13.01 -32.11
N PHE A 220 -23.31 -12.06 -33.03
CA PHE A 220 -23.97 -12.31 -34.30
C PHE A 220 -23.48 -11.36 -35.39
N PHE A 221 -23.38 -11.85 -36.62
CA PHE A 221 -23.22 -11.05 -37.80
C PHE A 221 -23.78 -11.76 -39.03
N LYS A 222 -24.14 -10.99 -40.06
CA LYS A 222 -24.41 -11.48 -41.40
C LYS A 222 -24.17 -10.39 -42.44
N PHE A 223 -23.83 -10.78 -43.66
CA PHE A 223 -23.87 -9.92 -44.84
C PHE A 223 -23.88 -10.78 -46.11
N ARG A 224 -24.20 -10.16 -47.25
CA ARG A 224 -24.16 -10.80 -48.56
C ARG A 224 -23.16 -10.08 -49.46
N MET A 225 -22.39 -10.86 -50.21
CA MET A 225 -21.53 -10.39 -51.30
C MET A 225 -22.14 -10.76 -52.64
N GLN A 226 -22.10 -9.83 -53.59
CA GLN A 226 -22.48 -10.02 -54.97
C GLN A 226 -21.41 -9.43 -55.88
N LYS A 227 -20.82 -10.26 -56.75
CA LYS A 227 -19.78 -9.86 -57.71
C LYS A 227 -18.66 -9.03 -57.07
N GLY A 228 -18.22 -9.46 -55.88
CA GLY A 228 -17.11 -8.89 -55.14
C GLY A 228 -17.48 -7.72 -54.22
N GLU A 229 -18.70 -7.20 -54.27
CA GLU A 229 -19.15 -6.08 -53.43
C GLU A 229 -20.17 -6.54 -52.37
N ILE A 230 -20.14 -5.90 -51.20
CA ILE A 230 -21.09 -6.20 -50.12
C ILE A 230 -22.37 -5.40 -50.35
N THR A 231 -23.52 -6.06 -50.22
CA THR A 231 -24.83 -5.42 -50.39
C THR A 231 -25.28 -4.78 -49.09
N ALA A 232 -25.20 -3.44 -49.01
CA ALA A 232 -25.33 -2.66 -47.78
C ALA A 232 -26.60 -2.96 -46.94
N ASN A 233 -27.75 -3.18 -47.58
CA ASN A 233 -29.02 -3.32 -46.87
C ASN A 233 -29.18 -4.64 -46.08
N ASP A 234 -28.34 -5.65 -46.36
CA ASP A 234 -28.47 -6.98 -45.76
C ASP A 234 -27.43 -7.25 -44.66
N GLY A 235 -26.53 -6.29 -44.40
CA GLY A 235 -25.42 -6.42 -43.47
C GLY A 235 -25.77 -6.02 -42.04
N SER A 236 -25.47 -6.87 -41.06
CA SER A 236 -25.70 -6.61 -39.63
C SER A 236 -24.59 -7.19 -38.74
N ILE A 237 -24.29 -6.54 -37.61
CA ILE A 237 -23.36 -7.03 -36.59
C ILE A 237 -23.84 -6.63 -35.19
N GLN A 238 -23.73 -7.56 -34.23
CA GLN A 238 -24.12 -7.38 -32.84
C GLN A 238 -23.09 -8.01 -31.90
N GLY A 239 -22.87 -7.37 -30.75
CA GLY A 239 -22.07 -7.94 -29.67
C GLY A 239 -21.71 -6.93 -28.58
N ASP A 240 -20.56 -7.15 -27.95
CA ASP A 240 -20.05 -6.34 -26.84
C ASP A 240 -18.66 -5.78 -27.15
N PHE A 241 -18.47 -4.49 -26.90
CA PHE A 241 -17.15 -3.87 -26.76
C PHE A 241 -16.73 -3.90 -25.29
N ILE A 242 -15.68 -4.67 -24.97
CA ILE A 242 -15.27 -4.99 -23.60
C ILE A 242 -13.99 -4.23 -23.26
N LEU A 243 -14.00 -3.50 -22.15
CA LEU A 243 -12.87 -2.73 -21.64
C LEU A 243 -12.02 -3.57 -20.67
N PRO A 244 -10.70 -3.36 -20.57
CA PRO A 244 -9.82 -4.10 -19.67
C PRO A 244 -9.93 -3.69 -18.19
N PHE A 245 -11.13 -3.27 -17.77
CA PHE A 245 -11.43 -2.75 -16.43
C PHE A 245 -12.61 -3.51 -15.80
N GLU A 246 -12.60 -3.64 -14.48
CA GLU A 246 -13.74 -4.21 -13.76
C GLU A 246 -14.97 -3.31 -13.88
N LYS A 247 -16.16 -3.90 -14.05
CA LYS A 247 -17.39 -3.13 -13.83
C LYS A 247 -17.54 -2.76 -12.36
N ALA A 248 -18.01 -1.55 -12.08
CA ALA A 248 -18.10 -1.02 -10.72
C ALA A 248 -19.09 -1.80 -9.82
N THR A 249 -20.01 -2.56 -10.40
CA THR A 249 -20.94 -3.43 -9.66
C THR A 249 -20.31 -4.74 -9.19
N TYR A 250 -19.16 -5.14 -9.75
CA TYR A 250 -18.51 -6.39 -9.38
C TYR A 250 -17.82 -6.30 -8.01
N LYS A 251 -17.98 -7.34 -7.18
CA LYS A 251 -17.45 -7.43 -5.80
C LYS A 251 -16.69 -8.73 -5.52
N GLY A 252 -16.49 -9.58 -6.53
CA GLY A 252 -15.81 -10.88 -6.39
C GLY A 252 -14.29 -10.74 -6.26
N ALA A 253 -13.57 -11.85 -6.52
CA ALA A 253 -12.11 -11.85 -6.57
C ALA A 253 -11.62 -10.90 -7.69
N GLY A 254 -10.51 -10.19 -7.46
CA GLY A 254 -10.00 -9.21 -8.44
C GLY A 254 -9.78 -9.82 -9.82
N ILE A 255 -10.17 -9.10 -10.87
CA ILE A 255 -9.88 -9.48 -12.25
C ILE A 255 -8.40 -9.17 -12.51
N PRO A 256 -7.56 -10.16 -12.85
CA PRO A 256 -6.18 -9.91 -13.22
C PRO A 256 -6.14 -9.27 -14.60
N ALA A 257 -5.98 -7.94 -14.67
CA ALA A 257 -5.50 -7.31 -15.89
C ALA A 257 -4.02 -7.03 -15.69
N LYS A 258 -3.18 -7.63 -16.53
CA LYS A 258 -1.75 -7.42 -16.50
C LYS A 258 -1.41 -6.45 -17.61
N TYR A 259 -0.58 -5.46 -17.29
CA TYR A 259 0.30 -4.92 -18.32
C TYR A 259 1.13 -6.10 -18.82
N VAL A 260 0.96 -6.46 -20.09
CA VAL A 260 1.85 -7.45 -20.68
C VAL A 260 3.21 -6.77 -20.72
N GLY A 261 4.27 -7.28 -20.07
CA GLY A 261 5.60 -6.65 -20.13
C GLY A 261 6.58 -6.90 -18.98
N GLY A 262 7.36 -7.98 -19.08
CA GLY A 262 8.69 -8.06 -18.47
C GLY A 262 9.73 -8.20 -19.58
N ARG A 263 10.88 -7.53 -19.47
CA ARG A 263 12.01 -7.69 -20.41
C ARG A 263 12.56 -9.12 -20.26
N PRO A 264 12.59 -9.96 -21.32
CA PRO A 264 13.43 -11.15 -21.27
C PRO A 264 14.88 -10.70 -21.13
N GLU A 265 15.64 -11.31 -20.22
CA GLU A 265 17.07 -10.98 -19.98
C GLU A 265 17.94 -11.09 -21.24
N THR A 266 17.44 -11.77 -22.29
CA THR A 266 18.10 -11.94 -23.58
C THR A 266 17.14 -11.68 -24.74
N ASN A 267 17.49 -10.76 -25.64
CA ASN A 267 16.74 -10.47 -26.88
C ASN A 267 17.57 -10.93 -28.11
N GLU A 268 16.96 -11.72 -28.99
CA GLU A 268 17.54 -12.18 -30.27
C GLU A 268 17.94 -11.02 -31.19
N MET A 269 17.30 -9.85 -31.08
CA MET A 269 17.68 -8.63 -31.79
C MET A 269 19.07 -8.09 -31.39
N ASP A 270 19.45 -8.18 -30.11
CA ASP A 270 20.76 -7.71 -29.62
C ASP A 270 21.90 -8.59 -30.18
N ALA A 271 21.59 -9.83 -30.55
CA ALA A 271 22.52 -10.76 -31.21
C ALA A 271 22.62 -10.53 -32.73
N LEU A 272 21.56 -10.01 -33.36
CA LEU A 272 21.51 -9.68 -34.78
C LEU A 272 22.13 -8.30 -35.09
N GLU A 273 21.94 -7.30 -34.23
CA GLU A 273 22.56 -5.96 -34.35
C GLU A 273 24.10 -6.02 -34.35
N LYS A 274 24.68 -6.91 -33.52
CA LYS A 274 26.13 -7.13 -33.43
C LYS A 274 26.78 -7.66 -34.71
N LYS A 275 26.01 -8.15 -35.69
CA LYS A 275 26.54 -8.80 -36.90
C LYS A 275 26.69 -7.89 -38.12
N GLY A 276 26.15 -6.68 -38.11
CA GLY A 276 26.29 -5.73 -39.22
C GLY A 276 25.59 -6.17 -40.52
N SER A 277 25.40 -5.22 -41.45
CA SER A 277 24.41 -5.25 -42.55
C SER A 277 24.62 -6.24 -43.71
N ASP A 278 25.65 -7.10 -43.68
CA ASP A 278 26.06 -7.81 -44.90
C ASP A 278 25.65 -9.29 -44.89
N SER A 279 24.48 -9.53 -45.48
CA SER A 279 23.87 -10.81 -45.89
C SER A 279 23.37 -11.76 -44.79
N LEU A 280 22.12 -11.53 -44.35
CA LEU A 280 21.35 -12.51 -43.58
C LEU A 280 20.94 -13.68 -44.49
N SER A 281 21.18 -14.93 -44.06
CA SER A 281 20.66 -16.13 -44.74
C SER A 281 19.13 -16.25 -44.64
N GLY A 282 18.49 -17.09 -45.45
CA GLY A 282 17.02 -17.27 -45.42
C GLY A 282 16.46 -17.67 -44.05
N LYS A 283 17.18 -18.52 -43.29
CA LYS A 283 16.80 -18.87 -41.91
C LYS A 283 16.97 -17.70 -40.94
N GLU A 284 18.00 -16.88 -41.13
CA GLU A 284 18.26 -15.70 -40.30
C GLU A 284 17.29 -14.55 -40.63
N ARG A 285 16.77 -14.48 -41.87
CA ARG A 285 15.72 -13.55 -42.26
C ARG A 285 14.38 -13.93 -41.63
N SER A 286 14.02 -15.22 -41.63
CA SER A 286 12.86 -15.72 -40.89
C SER A 286 13.00 -15.50 -39.39
N ALA A 287 14.20 -15.72 -38.83
CA ALA A 287 14.47 -15.41 -37.42
C ALA A 287 14.37 -13.91 -37.13
N LEU A 288 14.91 -13.03 -38.00
CA LEU A 288 14.78 -11.58 -37.86
C LEU A 288 13.32 -11.12 -37.96
N GLU A 289 12.55 -11.66 -38.91
CA GLU A 289 11.10 -11.37 -39.03
C GLU A 289 10.34 -11.81 -37.78
N GLU A 290 10.65 -13.00 -37.24
CA GLU A 290 10.08 -13.50 -36.00
C GLU A 290 10.53 -12.67 -34.78
N SER A 291 11.79 -12.26 -34.71
CA SER A 291 12.33 -11.43 -33.62
C SER A 291 11.85 -9.98 -33.71
N MET A 292 11.66 -9.41 -34.90
CA MET A 292 11.04 -8.10 -35.11
C MET A 292 9.56 -8.12 -34.74
N LEU A 293 8.83 -9.19 -35.10
CA LEU A 293 7.47 -9.41 -34.64
C LEU A 293 7.44 -9.54 -33.11
N LYS A 294 8.34 -10.32 -32.50
CA LYS A 294 8.49 -10.42 -31.04
C LYS A 294 8.89 -9.09 -30.41
N TYR A 295 9.72 -8.27 -31.06
CA TYR A 295 10.17 -6.96 -30.56
C TYR A 295 9.06 -5.90 -30.65
N ALA A 296 8.32 -5.84 -31.76
CA ALA A 296 7.13 -5.01 -31.91
C ALA A 296 6.05 -5.42 -30.88
N GLN A 297 5.84 -6.73 -30.72
CA GLN A 297 5.02 -7.28 -29.63
C GLN A 297 5.59 -6.85 -28.27
N GLN A 298 6.89 -6.93 -28.01
CA GLN A 298 7.52 -6.54 -26.74
C GLN A 298 7.43 -5.03 -26.45
N ILE A 299 7.46 -4.16 -27.46
CA ILE A 299 7.26 -2.71 -27.32
C ILE A 299 5.78 -2.40 -27.00
N GLN A 300 4.85 -3.04 -27.70
CA GLN A 300 3.41 -2.95 -27.37
C GLN A 300 3.14 -3.52 -25.97
N ARG A 301 3.84 -4.60 -25.59
CA ARG A 301 3.90 -5.20 -24.25
C ARG A 301 4.76 -4.38 -23.26
N ARG A 302 4.75 -3.04 -23.29
CA ARG A 302 5.40 -2.24 -22.23
C ARG A 302 4.51 -1.13 -21.66
N GLY A 303 3.28 -0.97 -22.16
CA GLY A 303 2.34 0.04 -21.66
C GLY A 303 0.86 -0.26 -21.87
N LEU A 304 0.50 -1.31 -22.61
CA LEU A 304 -0.89 -1.62 -22.91
C LEU A 304 -1.51 -2.51 -21.84
N LEU A 305 -2.55 -2.00 -21.19
CA LEU A 305 -3.41 -2.78 -20.33
C LEU A 305 -4.33 -3.64 -21.20
N VAL A 306 -4.23 -4.96 -21.12
CA VAL A 306 -5.04 -5.87 -21.94
C VAL A 306 -6.04 -6.67 -21.11
N LEU A 307 -7.13 -7.08 -21.77
CA LEU A 307 -8.08 -8.03 -21.20
C LEU A 307 -7.41 -9.36 -20.77
N PRO A 308 -7.92 -10.01 -19.71
CA PRO A 308 -7.50 -11.37 -19.34
C PRO A 308 -7.68 -12.34 -20.52
N THR A 309 -6.79 -13.31 -20.65
CA THR A 309 -6.93 -14.37 -21.68
C THR A 309 -8.06 -15.35 -21.37
N ASP A 310 -8.50 -15.44 -20.11
CA ASP A 310 -9.65 -16.26 -19.72
C ASP A 310 -10.95 -15.50 -20.00
N THR A 311 -11.67 -15.97 -21.01
CA THR A 311 -12.93 -15.37 -21.47
C THR A 311 -14.04 -15.38 -20.42
N LYS A 312 -13.98 -16.29 -19.44
CA LYS A 312 -14.96 -16.33 -18.33
C LYS A 312 -14.89 -15.08 -17.45
N LEU A 313 -13.71 -14.46 -17.37
CA LEU A 313 -13.51 -13.24 -16.59
C LEU A 313 -14.06 -11.99 -17.29
N HIS A 314 -14.31 -12.05 -18.60
CA HIS A 314 -14.81 -10.91 -19.38
C HIS A 314 -16.22 -10.50 -18.94
N TYR A 315 -17.04 -11.42 -18.41
CA TYR A 315 -18.34 -11.10 -17.81
C TYR A 315 -18.24 -10.18 -16.58
N HIS A 316 -17.06 -10.05 -15.99
CA HIS A 316 -16.81 -9.16 -14.86
C HIS A 316 -16.14 -7.85 -15.29
N CYS A 317 -15.69 -7.75 -16.55
CA CYS A 317 -15.20 -6.53 -17.15
C CYS A 317 -16.38 -5.61 -17.55
N ALA A 318 -16.11 -4.31 -17.63
CA ALA A 318 -17.07 -3.36 -18.15
C ALA A 318 -17.20 -3.48 -19.67
N ARG A 319 -18.42 -3.29 -20.18
CA ARG A 319 -18.73 -3.42 -21.61
C ARG A 319 -19.77 -2.41 -22.07
N ALA A 320 -19.77 -2.15 -23.36
CA ALA A 320 -20.84 -1.46 -24.08
C ALA A 320 -21.40 -2.39 -25.16
N MET A 321 -22.72 -2.58 -25.18
CA MET A 321 -23.40 -3.44 -26.16
C MET A 321 -23.68 -2.64 -27.43
N PHE A 322 -23.43 -3.22 -28.60
CA PHE A 322 -23.77 -2.65 -29.90
C PHE A 322 -24.66 -3.60 -30.72
N ASP A 323 -25.56 -3.03 -31.52
CA ASP A 323 -26.50 -3.77 -32.38
C ASP A 323 -26.77 -2.96 -33.67
N LEU A 324 -25.96 -3.21 -34.70
CA LEU A 324 -26.15 -2.64 -36.04
C LEU A 324 -26.99 -3.60 -36.86
N LYS A 325 -28.26 -3.25 -37.07
CA LYS A 325 -29.25 -4.13 -37.73
C LYS A 325 -29.14 -4.16 -39.25
N GLU A 326 -28.65 -3.09 -39.85
CA GLU A 326 -28.56 -2.90 -41.31
C GLU A 326 -27.34 -2.03 -41.64
N GLY A 327 -26.85 -2.07 -42.89
CA GLY A 327 -25.80 -1.19 -43.37
C GLY A 327 -24.36 -1.63 -43.09
N TRP A 328 -24.14 -2.75 -42.39
CA TRP A 328 -22.77 -3.18 -42.08
C TRP A 328 -22.07 -3.82 -43.28
N MET A 329 -20.92 -3.25 -43.66
CA MET A 329 -20.20 -3.59 -44.89
C MET A 329 -19.11 -4.64 -44.68
N GLY A 330 -19.18 -5.48 -43.65
CA GLY A 330 -18.15 -6.50 -43.38
C GLY A 330 -16.74 -5.93 -43.15
N LYS A 331 -16.68 -4.72 -42.60
CA LYS A 331 -15.46 -3.95 -42.24
C LYS A 331 -15.60 -3.42 -40.80
N GLY A 332 -14.85 -2.36 -40.46
CA GLY A 332 -15.11 -1.53 -39.29
C GLY A 332 -16.52 -0.91 -39.33
N PHE A 333 -16.96 -0.36 -38.21
CA PHE A 333 -18.28 0.24 -38.10
C PHE A 333 -18.32 1.34 -37.04
N THR A 334 -19.28 2.24 -37.19
CA THR A 334 -19.65 3.22 -36.18
C THR A 334 -20.98 2.82 -35.53
N ALA A 335 -21.07 2.96 -34.22
CA ALA A 335 -22.30 2.74 -33.46
C ALA A 335 -22.51 3.93 -32.52
N ASP A 336 -23.45 4.82 -32.87
CA ASP A 336 -23.77 5.97 -32.04
C ASP A 336 -24.93 5.64 -31.08
N ASN A 337 -25.03 6.39 -29.99
CA ASN A 337 -26.12 6.30 -29.01
C ASN A 337 -26.28 4.95 -28.29
N LEU A 338 -25.17 4.30 -27.93
CA LEU A 338 -25.18 3.09 -27.11
C LEU A 338 -25.55 3.44 -25.66
N SER A 339 -26.76 3.04 -25.25
CA SER A 339 -27.31 3.30 -23.90
C SER A 339 -27.11 2.16 -22.90
N ILE A 340 -26.62 1.00 -23.36
CA ILE A 340 -26.33 -0.16 -22.52
C ILE A 340 -24.81 -0.22 -22.34
N ALA A 341 -24.32 0.47 -21.31
CA ALA A 341 -22.91 0.47 -20.93
C ALA A 341 -22.76 0.28 -19.41
N ASP A 342 -21.86 -0.61 -19.01
CA ASP A 342 -21.58 -0.88 -17.59
C ASP A 342 -20.76 0.26 -16.97
N PRO A 343 -21.03 0.67 -15.71
CA PRO A 343 -20.15 1.55 -14.96
C PRO A 343 -18.76 0.92 -14.79
N VAL A 344 -17.70 1.72 -14.93
CA VAL A 344 -16.31 1.27 -15.02
C VAL A 344 -15.49 1.75 -13.83
N ARG A 345 -14.67 0.88 -13.23
CA ARG A 345 -13.62 1.31 -12.28
C ARG A 345 -12.33 1.58 -13.03
N ILE A 346 -11.90 2.82 -13.06
CA ILE A 346 -10.64 3.24 -13.67
C ILE A 346 -9.64 3.47 -12.54
N THR A 347 -8.48 2.81 -12.61
CA THR A 347 -7.46 2.82 -11.55
C THR A 347 -6.12 2.30 -12.09
N GLU A 348 -5.02 2.60 -11.41
CA GLU A 348 -3.69 2.08 -11.74
C GLU A 348 -3.62 0.58 -11.46
N ARG A 349 -3.42 -0.22 -12.50
CA ARG A 349 -3.58 -1.68 -12.44
C ARG A 349 -2.35 -2.41 -11.90
N SER A 350 -1.24 -1.71 -11.68
CA SER A 350 -0.06 -2.24 -10.98
C SER A 350 -0.22 -2.33 -9.45
N LEU A 351 -1.23 -1.66 -8.87
CA LEU A 351 -1.59 -1.78 -7.46
C LEU A 351 -2.23 -3.15 -7.16
N ASP A 352 -2.34 -3.54 -5.89
CA ASP A 352 -3.15 -4.70 -5.52
C ASP A 352 -4.66 -4.43 -5.69
N THR A 353 -5.48 -5.48 -5.71
CA THR A 353 -6.93 -5.36 -5.97
C THR A 353 -7.68 -4.50 -4.95
N GLU A 354 -7.26 -4.51 -3.69
CA GLU A 354 -7.90 -3.74 -2.62
C GLU A 354 -7.69 -2.25 -2.87
N LYS A 355 -6.43 -1.84 -3.01
CA LYS A 355 -6.04 -0.46 -3.35
C LYS A 355 -6.66 0.01 -4.66
N GLN A 356 -6.70 -0.85 -5.67
CA GLN A 356 -7.34 -0.55 -6.95
C GLN A 356 -8.81 -0.16 -6.79
N ARG A 357 -9.54 -0.84 -5.89
CA ARG A 357 -10.96 -0.59 -5.66
C ARG A 357 -11.19 0.65 -4.80
N GLU A 358 -10.38 0.86 -3.77
CA GLU A 358 -10.44 2.03 -2.89
C GLU A 358 -10.14 3.33 -3.64
N GLN A 359 -9.19 3.30 -4.58
CA GLN A 359 -8.72 4.47 -5.33
C GLN A 359 -9.41 4.66 -6.69
N ALA A 360 -10.33 3.76 -7.06
CA ALA A 360 -10.94 3.79 -8.37
C ALA A 360 -11.77 5.07 -8.59
N ILE A 361 -11.50 5.74 -9.70
CA ILE A 361 -12.43 6.71 -10.28
C ILE A 361 -13.52 5.91 -10.99
N VAL A 362 -14.78 6.19 -10.66
CA VAL A 362 -15.92 5.45 -11.24
C VAL A 362 -16.53 6.25 -12.37
N LEU A 363 -16.43 5.75 -13.60
CA LEU A 363 -17.16 6.25 -14.75
C LEU A 363 -18.52 5.57 -14.82
N THR A 364 -19.60 6.33 -14.83
CA THR A 364 -20.97 5.84 -15.05
C THR A 364 -21.47 6.41 -16.38
N PRO A 365 -21.29 5.69 -17.50
CA PRO A 365 -21.75 6.16 -18.80
C PRO A 365 -23.27 5.97 -18.91
N GLU A 366 -23.95 6.98 -19.46
CA GLU A 366 -25.36 6.89 -19.87
C GLU A 366 -25.50 6.72 -21.39
N LEU A 367 -24.59 7.33 -22.15
CA LEU A 367 -24.58 7.29 -23.61
C LEU A 367 -23.15 7.25 -24.13
N VAL A 368 -22.86 6.26 -24.96
CA VAL A 368 -21.53 6.03 -25.56
C VAL A 368 -21.66 5.95 -27.07
N ALA A 369 -20.68 6.50 -27.78
CA ALA A 369 -20.50 6.28 -29.20
C ALA A 369 -19.25 5.42 -29.41
N LEU A 370 -19.31 4.43 -30.29
CA LEU A 370 -18.23 3.48 -30.58
C LEU A 370 -17.81 3.62 -32.05
N ASP A 371 -16.58 4.07 -32.28
CA ASP A 371 -15.98 4.18 -33.61
C ASP A 371 -14.92 3.10 -33.79
N LEU A 372 -15.24 2.13 -34.65
CA LEU A 372 -14.32 1.08 -35.05
C LEU A 372 -14.13 1.09 -36.57
N ASP A 373 -14.46 2.19 -37.25
CA ASP A 373 -14.27 2.36 -38.68
C ASP A 373 -12.96 3.11 -38.97
N ARG A 374 -12.29 2.74 -40.07
CA ARG A 374 -11.08 3.41 -40.55
C ARG A 374 -11.28 4.16 -41.87
N GLU A 375 -12.52 4.21 -42.34
CA GLU A 375 -12.91 4.88 -43.58
C GLU A 375 -13.98 5.96 -43.33
N SER A 376 -14.39 6.13 -42.07
CA SER A 376 -15.39 7.08 -41.61
C SER A 376 -15.09 7.45 -40.17
N HIS A 377 -15.72 8.51 -39.68
CA HIS A 377 -15.68 8.91 -38.28
C HIS A 377 -17.09 9.18 -37.75
N ILE A 378 -17.25 9.18 -36.44
CA ILE A 378 -18.48 9.60 -35.78
C ILE A 378 -18.62 11.14 -35.81
N PRO A 379 -19.81 11.68 -36.13
CA PRO A 379 -20.06 13.13 -36.08
C PRO A 379 -19.73 13.76 -34.73
N ALA A 380 -19.34 15.04 -34.73
CA ALA A 380 -19.01 15.76 -33.51
C ALA A 380 -20.14 15.73 -32.48
N ALA A 381 -21.41 15.83 -32.89
CA ALA A 381 -22.58 15.77 -32.01
C ALA A 381 -23.52 14.62 -32.38
N ALA A 382 -24.17 14.04 -31.38
CA ALA A 382 -25.25 13.09 -31.60
C ALA A 382 -26.48 13.79 -32.19
N GLU A 383 -27.42 13.00 -32.74
CA GLU A 383 -28.66 13.54 -33.29
C GLU A 383 -29.46 14.32 -32.23
N GLY A 384 -29.73 15.60 -32.51
CA GLY A 384 -30.44 16.49 -31.58
C GLY A 384 -29.55 17.28 -30.62
N GLU A 385 -28.24 17.01 -30.57
CA GLU A 385 -27.26 17.83 -29.86
C GLU A 385 -26.70 18.96 -30.73
N ASN A 386 -26.36 20.08 -30.12
CA ASN A 386 -25.72 21.19 -30.82
C ASN A 386 -24.21 20.94 -30.91
N PRO A 387 -23.61 20.89 -32.12
CA PRO A 387 -22.17 20.67 -32.31
C PRO A 387 -21.27 21.65 -31.55
N ALA A 388 -21.74 22.86 -31.26
CA ALA A 388 -20.97 23.86 -30.51
C ALA A 388 -20.78 23.50 -29.03
N ASP A 389 -21.64 22.64 -28.48
CA ASP A 389 -21.64 22.26 -27.07
C ASP A 389 -20.81 20.99 -26.80
N VAL A 390 -20.37 20.29 -27.86
CA VAL A 390 -19.62 19.04 -27.78
C VAL A 390 -18.12 19.30 -27.83
N ARG A 391 -17.39 18.74 -26.86
CA ARG A 391 -15.94 18.98 -26.66
C ARG A 391 -15.05 17.83 -27.13
N THR A 392 -15.55 17.01 -28.04
CA THR A 392 -14.78 15.89 -28.57
C THR A 392 -13.45 16.37 -29.16
N PRO A 393 -12.31 15.71 -28.85
CA PRO A 393 -11.02 16.01 -29.47
C PRO A 393 -11.09 15.97 -31.00
N LYS A 394 -10.27 16.78 -31.68
CA LYS A 394 -10.31 16.88 -33.15
C LYS A 394 -9.87 15.59 -33.83
N GLU A 395 -8.97 14.86 -33.18
CA GLU A 395 -8.44 13.59 -33.63
C GLU A 395 -9.54 12.55 -33.84
N THR A 396 -10.66 12.62 -33.11
CA THR A 396 -11.77 11.68 -33.28
C THR A 396 -12.57 11.91 -34.57
N GLN A 397 -12.28 12.97 -35.31
CA GLN A 397 -12.92 13.29 -36.60
C GLN A 397 -12.03 12.92 -37.78
N GLU A 398 -10.90 12.26 -37.53
CA GLU A 398 -9.99 11.78 -38.56
C GLU A 398 -10.30 10.31 -38.88
N ASP A 399 -10.31 9.96 -40.16
CA ASP A 399 -10.70 8.62 -40.63
C ASP A 399 -9.81 7.48 -40.07
N PHE A 400 -8.67 7.77 -39.44
CA PHE A 400 -7.82 6.74 -38.83
C PHE A 400 -8.15 6.45 -37.35
N TRP A 401 -8.93 7.31 -36.70
CA TRP A 401 -9.20 7.21 -35.27
C TRP A 401 -10.22 6.11 -34.99
N VAL A 402 -9.95 5.31 -33.96
CA VAL A 402 -10.89 4.30 -33.46
C VAL A 402 -10.90 4.34 -31.94
N GLY A 403 -12.07 4.16 -31.34
CA GLY A 403 -12.25 4.31 -29.90
C GLY A 403 -13.71 4.38 -29.48
N ALA A 404 -13.92 4.77 -28.23
CA ALA A 404 -15.23 5.11 -27.71
C ALA A 404 -15.24 6.56 -27.22
N ILE A 405 -16.38 7.22 -27.37
CA ILE A 405 -16.62 8.59 -26.90
C ILE A 405 -17.75 8.53 -25.88
N VAL A 406 -17.54 9.08 -24.69
CA VAL A 406 -18.63 9.23 -23.72
C VAL A 406 -19.42 10.48 -24.09
N ARG A 407 -20.64 10.28 -24.61
CA ARG A 407 -21.57 11.36 -24.96
C ARG A 407 -22.24 11.93 -23.73
N LYS A 408 -22.57 11.06 -22.77
CA LYS A 408 -23.22 11.46 -21.52
C LYS A 408 -22.86 10.48 -20.42
N GLY A 409 -22.65 10.99 -19.21
CA GLY A 409 -22.35 10.20 -18.03
C GLY A 409 -21.76 11.05 -16.93
N SER A 410 -21.29 10.39 -15.88
CA SER A 410 -20.63 11.05 -14.75
C SER A 410 -19.37 10.32 -14.30
N LEU A 411 -18.45 11.08 -13.70
CA LEU A 411 -17.26 10.57 -13.02
C LEU A 411 -17.38 10.81 -11.52
N ALA A 412 -17.16 9.79 -10.71
CA ALA A 412 -17.14 9.91 -9.25
C ALA A 412 -15.72 9.71 -8.69
N LEU A 413 -15.30 10.60 -7.80
CA LEU A 413 -14.07 10.46 -7.01
C LEU A 413 -14.17 9.29 -6.02
N PRO A 414 -13.03 8.70 -5.60
CA PRO A 414 -13.03 7.60 -4.64
C PRO A 414 -13.52 8.05 -3.27
N ALA A 415 -14.66 7.49 -2.86
CA ALA A 415 -15.29 7.83 -1.59
C ALA A 415 -14.39 7.51 -0.39
N ASP A 416 -13.52 6.49 -0.47
CA ASP A 416 -12.63 6.15 0.65
C ASP A 416 -11.58 7.24 0.94
N PHE A 417 -11.36 8.16 -0.01
CA PHE A 417 -10.50 9.33 0.15
C PHE A 417 -11.30 10.60 0.38
N VAL A 418 -12.29 10.90 -0.48
CA VAL A 418 -13.03 12.17 -0.42
C VAL A 418 -14.51 11.99 -0.75
N LYS A 419 -15.38 12.61 0.03
CA LYS A 419 -16.84 12.55 -0.08
C LYS A 419 -17.45 13.94 0.05
N ALA A 420 -18.64 14.12 -0.52
CA ALA A 420 -19.48 15.26 -0.23
C ALA A 420 -19.92 15.25 1.25
N LYS A 421 -20.36 16.40 1.77
CA LYS A 421 -20.82 16.53 3.16
C LYS A 421 -22.01 15.64 3.53
N ASP A 422 -22.81 15.22 2.54
CA ASP A 422 -23.91 14.27 2.73
C ASP A 422 -23.45 12.80 2.75
N GLY A 423 -22.13 12.56 2.71
CA GLY A 423 -21.50 11.24 2.74
C GLY A 423 -21.46 10.52 1.39
N LYS A 424 -21.99 11.12 0.31
CA LYS A 424 -21.96 10.53 -1.02
C LYS A 424 -20.64 10.79 -1.75
N PRO A 425 -20.28 9.95 -2.75
CA PRO A 425 -19.19 10.27 -3.65
C PRO A 425 -19.38 11.64 -4.30
N ILE A 426 -18.29 12.39 -4.46
CA ILE A 426 -18.31 13.62 -5.26
C ILE A 426 -18.32 13.20 -6.72
N SER A 427 -19.37 13.57 -7.45
CA SER A 427 -19.55 13.25 -8.86
C SER A 427 -19.57 14.50 -9.74
N PHE A 428 -19.02 14.37 -10.94
CA PHE A 428 -19.00 15.38 -11.99
C PHE A 428 -19.75 14.87 -13.20
N GLU A 429 -20.69 15.66 -13.70
CA GLU A 429 -21.32 15.39 -14.98
C GLU A 429 -20.33 15.66 -16.12
N LEU A 430 -20.23 14.73 -17.05
CA LEU A 430 -19.36 14.87 -18.23
C LEU A 430 -20.05 15.75 -19.27
N VAL A 431 -19.30 16.71 -19.81
CA VAL A 431 -19.72 17.39 -21.04
C VAL A 431 -19.60 16.40 -22.19
N PRO A 432 -20.52 16.40 -23.18
CA PRO A 432 -20.42 15.49 -24.32
C PRO A 432 -19.05 15.55 -25.00
N GLY A 433 -18.44 14.38 -25.22
CA GLY A 433 -17.14 14.27 -25.88
C GLY A 433 -15.92 14.60 -25.02
N GLU A 434 -16.11 15.01 -23.76
CA GLU A 434 -15.01 15.39 -22.86
C GLU A 434 -14.13 14.19 -22.44
N MET A 435 -14.69 12.98 -22.46
CA MET A 435 -13.99 11.75 -22.13
C MET A 435 -14.02 10.78 -23.31
N ILE A 436 -12.86 10.23 -23.64
CA ILE A 436 -12.68 9.25 -24.72
C ILE A 436 -11.91 8.02 -24.23
N TYR A 437 -12.05 6.92 -24.97
CA TYR A 437 -11.24 5.73 -24.87
C TYR A 437 -10.62 5.43 -26.24
N ASP A 438 -9.30 5.54 -26.37
CA ASP A 438 -8.61 5.45 -27.67
C ASP A 438 -7.51 4.38 -27.70
N LEU A 439 -6.49 4.56 -28.54
CA LEU A 439 -5.31 3.70 -28.65
C LEU A 439 -4.56 3.49 -27.32
N ASN A 440 -4.58 4.47 -26.41
CA ASN A 440 -3.87 4.38 -25.13
C ASN A 440 -4.80 4.03 -23.96
N GLY A 441 -6.12 4.09 -24.16
CA GLY A 441 -7.14 3.85 -23.15
C GLY A 441 -7.90 5.12 -22.78
N PHE A 442 -8.28 5.27 -21.51
CA PHE A 442 -9.04 6.45 -21.09
C PHE A 442 -8.21 7.73 -21.12
N ASN A 443 -8.79 8.78 -21.71
CA ASN A 443 -8.28 10.15 -21.67
C ASN A 443 -9.38 11.10 -21.19
N TYR A 444 -9.06 11.88 -20.16
CA TYR A 444 -9.95 12.88 -19.57
C TYR A 444 -9.13 13.86 -18.74
N GLN A 445 -9.43 15.15 -18.82
CA GLN A 445 -8.80 16.14 -17.96
C GLN A 445 -9.84 17.14 -17.48
N THR A 446 -9.87 17.36 -16.17
CA THR A 446 -10.67 18.42 -15.56
C THR A 446 -9.91 19.11 -14.45
N TYR A 447 -10.18 20.40 -14.31
CA TYR A 447 -9.66 21.22 -13.22
C TYR A 447 -10.81 22.00 -12.62
N LEU A 448 -11.15 21.66 -11.37
CA LEU A 448 -12.16 22.33 -10.60
C LEU A 448 -11.45 23.23 -9.58
N TYR A 449 -11.74 24.51 -9.69
CA TYR A 449 -11.17 25.54 -8.84
C TYR A 449 -12.29 26.33 -8.17
N ASN A 450 -12.19 26.48 -6.86
CA ASN A 450 -13.10 27.29 -6.08
C ASN A 450 -12.30 28.08 -5.03
N ASP A 451 -12.17 29.40 -5.24
CA ASP A 451 -11.52 30.33 -4.30
C ASP A 451 -12.15 30.29 -2.89
N GLU A 452 -13.46 30.06 -2.81
CA GLU A 452 -14.20 30.02 -1.53
C GLU A 452 -14.06 28.67 -0.81
N GLY A 453 -13.65 27.63 -1.53
CA GLY A 453 -13.63 26.24 -1.06
C GLY A 453 -15.02 25.61 -1.00
N ALA A 454 -15.09 24.29 -1.17
CA ALA A 454 -16.31 23.51 -1.05
C ALA A 454 -16.24 22.58 0.18
N PRO A 455 -17.31 22.51 1.00
CA PRO A 455 -17.33 21.62 2.15
C PRO A 455 -17.40 20.15 1.72
N ALA A 456 -16.54 19.34 2.32
CA ALA A 456 -16.37 17.92 2.04
C ALA A 456 -16.08 17.15 3.34
N SER A 457 -15.90 15.85 3.21
CA SER A 457 -15.34 14.99 4.25
C SER A 457 -14.32 14.04 3.64
N PHE A 458 -13.38 13.60 4.45
CA PHE A 458 -12.42 12.56 4.09
C PHE A 458 -12.93 11.19 4.51
N GLY A 459 -12.71 10.21 3.63
CA GLY A 459 -13.10 8.83 3.87
C GLY A 459 -12.12 8.10 4.81
N SER A 460 -12.35 6.80 4.97
CA SER A 460 -11.58 5.96 5.89
C SER A 460 -10.11 5.80 5.52
N ALA A 461 -9.72 5.99 4.25
CA ALA A 461 -8.32 5.94 3.83
C ALA A 461 -7.49 7.12 4.39
N LEU A 462 -8.16 8.22 4.71
CA LEU A 462 -7.56 9.46 5.21
C LEU A 462 -8.01 9.78 6.65
N GLY A 463 -8.42 8.77 7.42
CA GLY A 463 -8.73 8.90 8.85
C GLY A 463 -10.15 9.35 9.19
N GLY A 464 -11.01 9.63 8.19
CA GLY A 464 -12.43 9.91 8.43
C GLY A 464 -12.76 11.33 8.91
N PHE A 465 -11.95 12.35 8.57
CA PHE A 465 -12.20 13.74 9.00
C PHE A 465 -13.47 14.31 8.34
N GLU A 466 -14.40 14.83 9.13
CA GLU A 466 -15.71 15.30 8.64
C GLU A 466 -15.74 16.79 8.25
N ASP A 467 -14.82 17.59 8.80
CA ASP A 467 -14.76 19.03 8.57
C ASP A 467 -13.56 19.36 7.66
N VAL A 468 -13.81 19.23 6.36
CA VAL A 468 -12.82 19.41 5.30
C VAL A 468 -13.33 20.45 4.31
N THR A 469 -12.46 21.38 3.91
CA THR A 469 -12.73 22.36 2.85
C THR A 469 -11.80 22.11 1.67
N VAL A 470 -12.34 21.75 0.51
CA VAL A 470 -11.60 21.48 -0.73
C VAL A 470 -11.57 22.71 -1.61
N TYR A 471 -10.38 23.20 -1.99
CA TYR A 471 -10.22 24.39 -2.82
C TYR A 471 -10.05 24.04 -4.30
N ASN A 472 -9.18 23.07 -4.57
CA ASN A 472 -8.79 22.71 -5.93
C ASN A 472 -8.85 21.19 -6.07
N CYS A 473 -9.35 20.73 -7.21
CA CYS A 473 -9.32 19.34 -7.62
C CYS A 473 -8.90 19.27 -9.09
N LEU A 474 -7.71 18.76 -9.35
CA LEU A 474 -7.22 18.40 -10.68
C LEU A 474 -7.36 16.90 -10.83
N LEU A 475 -8.07 16.46 -11.88
CA LEU A 475 -8.11 15.07 -12.29
C LEU A 475 -7.64 15.01 -13.74
N ASP A 476 -6.48 14.40 -13.94
CA ASP A 476 -5.89 14.15 -15.25
C ASP A 476 -5.74 12.65 -15.45
N MET A 477 -6.35 12.14 -16.51
CA MET A 477 -6.36 10.73 -16.87
C MET A 477 -5.79 10.59 -18.26
N TYR A 478 -4.70 9.84 -18.39
CA TYR A 478 -4.05 9.60 -19.67
C TYR A 478 -3.50 8.19 -19.71
N ALA A 479 -3.77 7.47 -20.81
CA ALA A 479 -3.30 6.11 -21.01
C ALA A 479 -3.59 5.17 -19.82
N ASN A 480 -4.80 5.28 -19.26
CA ASN A 480 -5.27 4.55 -18.06
C ASN A 480 -4.59 4.92 -16.74
N LYS A 481 -3.63 5.84 -16.74
CA LYS A 481 -3.02 6.38 -15.52
C LYS A 481 -3.86 7.52 -14.98
N ILE A 482 -3.96 7.59 -13.66
CA ILE A 482 -4.70 8.63 -12.96
C ILE A 482 -3.72 9.52 -12.25
N ASN A 483 -3.81 10.82 -12.50
CA ASN A 483 -3.13 11.85 -11.76
C ASN A 483 -4.19 12.74 -11.11
N LEU A 484 -4.54 12.39 -9.88
CA LEU A 484 -5.43 13.16 -9.02
C LEU A 484 -4.60 14.08 -8.13
N GLU A 485 -4.93 15.36 -8.05
CA GLU A 485 -4.42 16.30 -7.06
C GLU A 485 -5.57 17.09 -6.41
N ILE A 486 -5.67 17.04 -5.08
CA ILE A 486 -6.66 17.80 -4.31
C ILE A 486 -5.95 18.62 -3.24
N ASN A 487 -6.19 19.94 -3.23
CA ASN A 487 -5.75 20.81 -2.15
C ASN A 487 -6.92 21.11 -1.22
N ALA A 488 -6.75 20.87 0.07
CA ALA A 488 -7.81 21.04 1.05
C ALA A 488 -7.26 21.58 2.39
N LYS A 489 -8.19 21.98 3.26
CA LYS A 489 -7.95 22.20 4.68
C LYS A 489 -8.76 21.21 5.51
N VAL A 490 -8.17 20.75 6.60
CA VAL A 490 -8.78 19.81 7.54
C VAL A 490 -8.78 20.43 8.92
N ALA A 491 -9.93 20.49 9.58
CA ALA A 491 -10.00 20.89 10.97
C ALA A 491 -9.66 19.71 11.90
N LEU A 492 -8.79 19.95 12.87
CA LEU A 492 -8.34 18.93 13.82
C LEU A 492 -9.07 19.09 15.14
N GLU A 493 -10.01 18.18 15.43
CA GLU A 493 -10.85 18.28 16.64
C GLU A 493 -10.01 18.26 17.93
N MET A 494 -8.94 17.46 17.94
CA MET A 494 -7.98 17.37 19.04
C MET A 494 -7.30 18.71 19.35
N PHE A 495 -7.16 19.59 18.35
CA PHE A 495 -6.48 20.87 18.46
C PHE A 495 -7.46 22.04 18.31
N ASN A 496 -8.60 21.97 19.01
CA ASN A 496 -9.61 23.04 19.04
C ASN A 496 -10.13 23.44 17.64
N ASN A 497 -10.27 22.47 16.73
CA ASN A 497 -10.70 22.66 15.34
C ASN A 497 -9.79 23.62 14.54
N LYS A 498 -8.53 23.80 14.94
CA LYS A 498 -7.56 24.52 14.11
C LYS A 498 -7.34 23.74 12.81
N GLU A 499 -7.16 24.49 11.72
CA GLU A 499 -7.05 23.92 10.38
C GLU A 499 -5.60 23.69 9.96
N VAL A 500 -5.36 22.60 9.25
CA VAL A 500 -4.10 22.33 8.57
C VAL A 500 -4.33 22.21 7.06
N ASN A 501 -3.36 22.69 6.27
CA ASN A 501 -3.41 22.52 4.82
C ASN A 501 -2.91 21.11 4.45
N VAL A 502 -3.64 20.45 3.56
CA VAL A 502 -3.31 19.11 3.08
C VAL A 502 -3.36 19.05 1.55
N LYS A 503 -2.57 18.15 0.99
CA LYS A 503 -2.54 17.86 -0.45
C LYS A 503 -2.65 16.36 -0.67
N LEU A 504 -3.76 15.90 -1.23
CA LEU A 504 -3.90 14.56 -1.81
C LEU A 504 -3.30 14.58 -3.21
N TYR A 505 -2.43 13.63 -3.55
CA TYR A 505 -1.86 13.51 -4.88
C TYR A 505 -1.56 12.06 -5.25
N THR A 506 -1.44 11.77 -6.55
CA THR A 506 -0.96 10.46 -7.03
C THR A 506 0.57 10.38 -6.93
N ASN A 507 1.07 9.37 -6.22
CA ASN A 507 2.50 9.11 -6.11
C ASN A 507 3.09 8.69 -7.47
N LYS A 508 4.21 9.32 -7.87
CA LYS A 508 4.78 9.15 -9.22
C LYS A 508 5.79 8.03 -9.34
N GLU A 509 6.44 7.66 -8.24
CA GLU A 509 7.56 6.71 -8.22
C GLU A 509 7.45 5.79 -7.00
N ASP A 510 7.93 4.55 -7.15
CA ASP A 510 8.07 3.65 -6.02
C ASP A 510 9.05 4.25 -4.99
N ASN A 511 8.63 4.30 -3.73
CA ASN A 511 9.49 4.70 -2.62
C ASN A 511 9.38 3.67 -1.48
N ALA A 512 10.09 3.91 -0.37
CA ALA A 512 10.15 2.97 0.75
C ALA A 512 8.76 2.64 1.34
N ASP A 513 7.81 3.56 1.24
CA ASP A 513 6.53 3.51 1.94
C ASP A 513 5.34 3.26 1.01
N ARG A 514 5.44 3.63 -0.28
CA ARG A 514 4.33 3.65 -1.24
C ARG A 514 4.78 3.29 -2.65
N LYS A 515 3.93 2.58 -3.40
CA LYS A 515 4.16 2.32 -4.84
C LYS A 515 3.75 3.51 -5.71
N ALA A 516 4.30 3.57 -6.91
CA ALA A 516 3.80 4.44 -7.97
C ALA A 516 2.31 4.16 -8.24
N GLY A 517 1.53 5.21 -8.42
CA GLY A 517 0.08 5.16 -8.62
C GLY A 517 -0.76 5.21 -7.34
N GLU A 518 -0.17 5.03 -6.15
CA GLU A 518 -0.91 5.17 -4.90
C GLU A 518 -1.23 6.64 -4.58
N PHE A 519 -2.42 6.89 -4.05
CA PHE A 519 -2.83 8.20 -3.55
C PHE A 519 -2.25 8.45 -2.16
N VAL A 520 -1.61 9.61 -2.01
CA VAL A 520 -0.92 10.04 -0.79
C VAL A 520 -1.46 11.41 -0.39
N CYS A 521 -1.80 11.58 0.88
CA CYS A 521 -2.24 12.87 1.41
C CYS A 521 -1.21 13.43 2.37
N SER A 522 -0.42 14.41 1.92
CA SER A 522 0.58 15.09 2.75
C SER A 522 0.00 16.28 3.50
N VAL A 523 0.50 16.52 4.71
CA VAL A 523 0.16 17.66 5.55
C VAL A 523 1.28 18.70 5.46
N ALA A 524 0.91 19.96 5.22
CA ALA A 524 1.86 21.06 5.12
C ALA A 524 2.40 21.46 6.51
N PRO A 525 3.66 21.92 6.60
CA PRO A 525 4.18 22.48 7.83
C PRO A 525 3.30 23.63 8.34
N THR A 526 2.87 23.55 9.59
CA THR A 526 1.88 24.48 10.17
C THR A 526 2.16 24.68 11.66
N GLU A 527 2.10 25.92 12.14
CA GLU A 527 2.11 26.23 13.57
C GLU A 527 0.66 26.47 14.03
N LEU A 528 0.23 25.70 15.03
CA LEU A 528 -1.08 25.79 15.64
C LEU A 528 -0.95 26.47 17.01
N GLU A 529 -0.98 27.80 17.01
CA GLU A 529 -1.00 28.60 18.24
C GLU A 529 -2.31 28.35 19.01
N GLY A 530 -2.18 28.07 20.31
CA GLY A 530 -3.34 27.79 21.18
C GLY A 530 -4.01 26.44 20.89
N ALA A 531 -3.29 25.49 20.29
CA ALA A 531 -3.81 24.19 19.87
C ALA A 531 -4.57 23.45 20.99
N LEU A 532 -4.07 23.51 22.22
CA LEU A 532 -4.71 22.90 23.40
C LEU A 532 -5.33 23.96 24.34
N GLY A 533 -4.75 25.16 24.39
CA GLY A 533 -5.17 26.29 25.23
C GLY A 533 -4.08 27.37 25.26
N LYS A 534 -4.23 28.39 26.12
CA LYS A 534 -3.30 29.51 26.17
C LYS A 534 -1.86 29.04 26.42
N ASN A 535 -0.89 29.71 25.79
CA ASN A 535 0.56 29.43 25.94
C ASN A 535 1.00 28.01 25.56
N THR A 536 0.21 27.31 24.74
CA THR A 536 0.55 25.99 24.20
C THR A 536 0.41 25.98 22.69
N SER A 537 1.51 25.72 21.97
CA SER A 537 1.53 25.64 20.50
C SER A 537 1.98 24.26 20.05
N VAL A 538 1.34 23.73 19.00
CA VAL A 538 1.78 22.51 18.31
C VAL A 538 2.34 22.90 16.95
N ILE A 539 3.58 22.51 16.68
CA ILE A 539 4.26 22.75 15.41
C ILE A 539 4.29 21.45 14.62
N ILE A 540 3.63 21.43 13.48
CA ILE A 540 3.66 20.33 12.52
C ILE A 540 4.79 20.64 11.54
N SER A 541 5.81 19.78 11.52
CA SER A 541 6.94 19.92 10.60
C SER A 541 6.70 19.19 9.27
N SER A 542 6.08 18.02 9.34
CA SER A 542 5.68 17.20 8.18
C SER A 542 4.70 16.12 8.64
N GLY A 543 3.80 15.67 7.77
CA GLY A 543 2.92 14.55 8.09
C GLY A 543 2.13 14.02 6.90
N PHE A 544 1.36 12.97 7.16
CA PHE A 544 0.46 12.32 6.21
C PHE A 544 -0.87 11.96 6.88
N LEU A 545 -1.96 11.94 6.11
CA LEU A 545 -3.21 11.33 6.54
C LEU A 545 -3.23 9.86 6.17
N GLU A 546 -3.59 9.02 7.13
CA GLU A 546 -3.68 7.56 7.02
C GLU A 546 -4.97 7.06 7.67
N HIS A 547 -5.25 5.75 7.60
CA HIS A 547 -6.47 5.16 8.14
C HIS A 547 -6.72 5.47 9.62
N GLU A 548 -5.67 5.55 10.43
CA GLU A 548 -5.77 5.83 11.87
C GLU A 548 -5.90 7.32 12.20
N GLY A 549 -5.68 8.21 11.24
CA GLY A 549 -5.70 9.66 11.42
C GLY A 549 -4.51 10.38 10.78
N MET A 550 -4.19 11.56 11.30
CA MET A 550 -3.04 12.36 10.89
C MET A 550 -1.79 11.92 11.62
N ARG A 551 -0.86 11.26 10.92
CA ARG A 551 0.48 10.93 11.41
C ARG A 551 1.46 12.05 11.09
N PHE A 552 2.16 12.58 12.08
CA PHE A 552 3.05 13.72 11.87
C PHE A 552 4.28 13.75 12.78
N ALA A 553 5.33 14.39 12.28
CA ALA A 553 6.51 14.81 13.03
C ALA A 553 6.37 16.29 13.39
N GLY A 554 6.80 16.66 14.59
CA GLY A 554 6.55 17.99 15.08
C GLY A 554 7.19 18.28 16.43
N SER A 555 6.70 19.35 17.05
CA SER A 555 7.08 19.72 18.39
C SER A 555 5.93 20.37 19.15
N LEU A 556 5.99 20.27 20.48
CA LEU A 556 5.10 20.98 21.38
C LEU A 556 5.88 22.08 22.10
N GLN A 557 5.37 23.30 22.07
CA GLN A 557 5.89 24.44 22.83
C GLN A 557 4.98 24.72 24.02
N LEU A 558 5.57 24.73 25.22
CA LEU A 558 4.89 25.01 26.48
C LEU A 558 5.48 26.26 27.11
N LYS A 559 4.66 27.30 27.30
CA LYS A 559 5.01 28.53 28.01
C LYS A 559 4.09 28.75 29.22
N THR A 560 3.86 27.69 29.96
CA THR A 560 2.92 27.64 31.08
C THR A 560 3.61 28.02 32.39
N GLY A 561 2.87 28.59 33.36
CA GLY A 561 3.48 29.11 34.59
C GLY A 561 4.12 28.04 35.48
N GLU A 562 3.38 26.94 35.73
CA GLU A 562 3.80 25.86 36.64
C GLU A 562 4.77 24.85 36.00
N VAL A 563 4.69 24.68 34.67
CA VAL A 563 5.57 23.82 33.87
C VAL A 563 6.34 24.69 32.88
N GLN A 564 7.65 24.86 33.11
CA GLN A 564 8.50 25.72 32.29
C GLN A 564 9.49 24.89 31.48
N THR A 565 9.64 25.20 30.20
CA THR A 565 10.67 24.65 29.35
C THR A 565 11.19 25.71 28.40
N ASP A 566 12.50 25.76 28.23
CA ASP A 566 13.15 26.61 27.23
C ASP A 566 13.34 25.88 25.90
N GLN A 567 12.97 24.59 25.84
CA GLN A 567 13.14 23.71 24.70
C GLN A 567 11.79 23.16 24.22
N GLU A 568 11.70 22.98 22.90
CA GLU A 568 10.53 22.34 22.30
C GLU A 568 10.57 20.83 22.53
N LEU A 569 9.42 20.25 22.85
CA LEU A 569 9.22 18.81 22.98
C LEU A 569 9.09 18.19 21.59
N ARG A 570 10.22 17.84 20.98
CA ARG A 570 10.30 17.33 19.60
C ARG A 570 10.04 15.83 19.52
N PHE A 571 9.25 15.42 18.54
CA PHE A 571 8.94 14.02 18.25
C PHE A 571 8.82 13.80 16.74
N THR A 572 9.02 12.55 16.31
CA THR A 572 8.96 12.18 14.88
C THR A 572 7.68 11.47 14.48
N ASP A 573 6.90 10.99 15.44
CA ASP A 573 5.80 10.08 15.16
C ASP A 573 4.67 10.20 16.18
N MET A 574 3.67 11.02 15.85
CA MET A 574 2.40 11.13 16.59
C MET A 574 1.23 10.95 15.63
N ILE A 575 0.22 10.18 16.01
CA ILE A 575 -1.01 10.00 15.23
C ILE A 575 -2.16 10.71 15.93
N ILE A 576 -2.90 11.57 15.22
CA ILE A 576 -4.08 12.27 15.75
C ILE A 576 -5.33 11.82 15.00
N PRO A 577 -6.33 11.25 15.68
CA PRO A 577 -7.52 10.71 15.03
C PRO A 577 -8.45 11.84 14.60
N ALA A 578 -9.39 11.53 13.70
CA ALA A 578 -10.41 12.49 13.28
C ALA A 578 -11.33 12.94 14.43
N LYS A 579 -11.56 12.06 15.40
CA LYS A 579 -12.41 12.32 16.57
C LYS A 579 -11.62 12.19 17.86
N LYS A 580 -11.63 13.24 18.69
CA LYS A 580 -10.83 13.28 19.93
C LYS A 580 -11.24 12.22 20.97
N TRP A 581 -12.49 11.76 21.00
CA TRP A 581 -12.94 10.71 21.93
C TRP A 581 -12.18 9.38 21.73
N MET A 582 -11.63 9.14 20.54
CA MET A 582 -10.79 7.96 20.26
C MET A 582 -9.46 7.98 21.05
N THR A 583 -9.10 9.12 21.64
CA THR A 583 -7.91 9.25 22.50
C THR A 583 -8.17 8.93 23.97
N SER A 584 -9.43 8.73 24.37
CA SER A 584 -9.77 8.39 25.75
C SER A 584 -9.23 7.02 26.13
N GLU A 585 -9.02 6.77 27.42
CA GLU A 585 -8.44 5.51 27.89
C GLU A 585 -9.29 4.29 27.55
N ALA A 586 -10.61 4.44 27.46
CA ALA A 586 -11.52 3.36 27.09
C ALA A 586 -11.26 2.82 25.67
N HIS A 587 -10.90 3.72 24.74
CA HIS A 587 -10.71 3.39 23.32
C HIS A 587 -9.24 3.28 22.91
N ASN A 588 -8.33 3.86 23.70
CA ASN A 588 -6.89 3.83 23.48
C ASN A 588 -6.12 3.39 24.74
N PRO A 589 -6.41 2.20 25.31
CA PRO A 589 -5.79 1.74 26.56
C PRO A 589 -4.28 1.51 26.43
N GLN A 590 -3.79 1.26 25.21
CA GLN A 590 -2.37 1.07 24.92
C GLN A 590 -1.63 2.38 24.63
N GLY A 591 -2.32 3.52 24.55
CA GLY A 591 -1.70 4.81 24.24
C GLY A 591 -0.99 4.84 22.89
N LYS A 592 -1.53 4.16 21.87
CA LYS A 592 -0.95 4.11 20.51
C LYS A 592 -1.24 5.37 19.71
N ILE A 593 -2.43 5.94 19.92
CA ILE A 593 -2.88 7.16 19.26
C ILE A 593 -2.64 8.34 20.21
N ALA A 594 -2.36 9.51 19.64
CA ALA A 594 -2.11 10.78 20.32
C ALA A 594 -1.00 10.71 21.38
N SER A 595 -0.04 9.82 21.15
CA SER A 595 1.14 9.59 21.99
C SER A 595 2.39 9.60 21.12
N ALA A 596 3.50 10.09 21.64
CA ALA A 596 4.78 10.08 20.95
C ALA A 596 5.96 10.05 21.91
N THR A 597 7.01 9.34 21.50
CA THR A 597 8.32 9.39 22.16
C THR A 597 9.11 10.59 21.65
N MET A 598 9.76 11.30 22.57
CA MET A 598 10.61 12.44 22.26
C MET A 598 11.87 12.00 21.52
N SER A 599 12.34 12.79 20.56
CA SER A 599 13.57 12.52 19.82
C SER A 599 14.82 12.52 20.72
N SER A 600 14.75 13.25 21.83
CA SER A 600 15.73 13.26 22.91
C SER A 600 15.04 13.66 24.21
N PRO A 601 15.54 13.25 25.40
CA PRO A 601 14.99 13.72 26.66
C PRO A 601 15.05 15.26 26.75
N VAL A 602 13.94 15.89 27.16
CA VAL A 602 13.83 17.36 27.27
C VAL A 602 13.61 17.76 28.72
N PRO A 603 14.44 18.64 29.31
CA PRO A 603 14.24 19.10 30.67
C PRO A 603 13.05 20.06 30.75
N ILE A 604 12.11 19.76 31.62
CA ILE A 604 11.06 20.69 32.08
C ILE A 604 11.30 21.01 33.56
N LYS A 605 10.96 22.23 33.97
CA LYS A 605 10.91 22.64 35.37
C LYS A 605 9.47 22.59 35.86
N PHE A 606 9.21 21.77 36.87
CA PHE A 606 7.91 21.67 37.53
C PHE A 606 8.11 21.85 39.04
N GLN A 607 7.54 22.91 39.62
CA GLN A 607 7.65 23.24 41.06
C GLN A 607 9.08 23.21 41.64
N GLY A 608 10.08 23.57 40.82
CA GLY A 608 11.50 23.61 41.21
C GLY A 608 12.30 22.35 40.90
N PHE A 609 11.68 21.28 40.38
CA PHE A 609 12.37 20.06 39.93
C PHE A 609 12.57 20.06 38.44
N GLU A 610 13.75 19.60 38.01
CA GLU A 610 13.97 19.22 36.62
C GLU A 610 13.45 17.80 36.39
N MET A 611 12.56 17.65 35.42
CA MET A 611 12.08 16.37 34.93
C MET A 611 12.48 16.23 33.47
N LEU A 612 13.12 15.11 33.12
CA LEU A 612 13.47 14.81 31.73
C LEU A 612 12.31 14.10 31.05
N ILE A 613 11.57 14.82 30.21
CA ILE A 613 10.43 14.30 29.45
C ILE A 613 10.93 13.44 28.31
N ARG A 614 10.33 12.25 28.21
CA ARG A 614 10.64 11.25 27.19
C ARG A 614 9.44 10.87 26.34
N ASN A 615 8.23 11.00 26.88
CA ASN A 615 7.01 10.74 26.13
C ASN A 615 5.99 11.85 26.39
N VAL A 616 5.16 12.09 25.39
CA VAL A 616 3.99 12.97 25.48
C VAL A 616 2.77 12.17 25.08
N LYS A 617 1.67 12.35 25.80
CA LYS A 617 0.38 11.73 25.49
C LYS A 617 -0.74 12.74 25.66
N LEU A 618 -1.70 12.71 24.76
CA LEU A 618 -2.92 13.50 24.80
C LEU A 618 -4.11 12.57 25.05
N VAL A 619 -4.93 12.88 26.04
CA VAL A 619 -6.07 12.06 26.46
C VAL A 619 -7.31 12.92 26.60
N HIS A 620 -8.35 12.60 25.84
CA HIS A 620 -9.67 13.18 26.06
C HIS A 620 -10.40 12.48 27.20
N GLN A 621 -11.00 13.24 28.12
CA GLN A 621 -11.60 12.72 29.34
C GLN A 621 -13.03 12.18 29.17
N ASP A 622 -13.64 12.39 27.99
CA ASP A 622 -14.96 11.84 27.63
C ASP A 622 -14.79 10.73 26.59
N ASP A 623 -15.46 9.60 26.82
CA ASP A 623 -15.46 8.42 25.94
C ASP A 623 -16.67 8.38 24.98
N GLY A 624 -17.57 9.37 25.06
CA GLY A 624 -18.76 9.49 24.22
C GLY A 624 -18.49 10.00 22.81
N GLU A 625 -19.11 9.38 21.80
CA GLU A 625 -19.06 9.82 20.39
C GLU A 625 -19.60 11.25 20.17
N LYS A 626 -20.51 11.70 21.05
CA LYS A 626 -21.04 13.07 21.08
C LYS A 626 -20.37 13.86 22.21
N SER A 627 -19.04 13.84 22.26
CA SER A 627 -18.29 14.48 23.34
C SER A 627 -18.75 15.93 23.53
N ASP A 628 -19.11 16.34 24.74
CA ASP A 628 -19.46 17.74 25.00
C ASP A 628 -18.20 18.59 24.70
N PRO A 629 -18.31 19.65 23.89
CA PRO A 629 -17.23 20.60 23.70
C PRO A 629 -16.57 21.00 25.04
N LYS A 630 -17.31 21.17 26.13
CA LYS A 630 -16.77 21.62 27.42
C LYS A 630 -15.85 20.60 28.12
N GLU A 631 -15.78 19.38 27.62
CA GLU A 631 -15.01 18.30 28.24
C GLU A 631 -13.50 18.51 28.10
N LYS A 632 -12.79 18.04 29.13
CA LYS A 632 -11.38 18.34 29.35
C LYS A 632 -10.46 17.47 28.49
N THR A 633 -9.32 18.03 28.15
CA THR A 633 -8.21 17.31 27.51
C THR A 633 -7.01 17.34 28.46
N HIS A 634 -6.42 16.18 28.67
CA HIS A 634 -5.18 16.05 29.43
C HIS A 634 -3.99 15.93 28.49
N LEU A 635 -2.96 16.70 28.78
CA LEU A 635 -1.62 16.54 28.25
C LEU A 635 -0.76 15.90 29.34
N VAL A 636 -0.37 14.67 29.12
CA VAL A 636 0.47 13.88 30.01
C VAL A 636 1.90 13.98 29.51
N LEU A 637 2.78 14.55 30.33
CA LEU A 637 4.22 14.59 30.10
C LEU A 637 4.85 13.49 30.95
N ALA A 638 5.33 12.43 30.30
CA ALA A 638 5.90 11.28 30.97
C ALA A 638 7.43 11.25 30.83
N GLY A 639 8.12 10.94 31.92
CA GLY A 639 9.56 11.07 32.02
C GLY A 639 10.11 10.57 33.35
N SER A 640 11.13 11.27 33.83
CA SER A 640 11.84 10.91 35.06
C SER A 640 12.36 12.16 35.76
N THR A 641 12.09 12.27 37.06
CA THR A 641 12.53 13.35 37.94
C THR A 641 14.02 13.24 38.25
N VAL A 642 14.75 14.34 38.20
CA VAL A 642 16.19 14.39 38.50
C VAL A 642 16.42 14.69 39.98
N LEU A 643 17.06 13.77 40.71
CA LEU A 643 17.28 13.88 42.17
C LEU A 643 18.67 14.41 42.55
N SER A 644 19.71 14.22 41.73
CA SER A 644 21.02 14.84 41.92
C SER A 644 21.87 14.81 40.66
N GLU A 645 22.91 15.65 40.59
CA GLU A 645 23.89 15.69 39.49
C GLU A 645 24.71 14.40 39.30
N THR A 646 24.74 13.50 40.29
CA THR A 646 25.64 12.33 40.32
C THR A 646 24.95 10.97 40.37
N ILE A 647 23.61 10.93 40.45
CA ILE A 647 22.84 9.69 40.49
C ILE A 647 22.21 9.47 39.10
N PRO A 648 22.70 8.48 38.33
CA PRO A 648 22.18 8.22 36.99
C PRO A 648 20.73 7.75 37.04
N ILE A 649 19.96 8.33 36.12
CA ILE A 649 18.51 8.25 35.99
C ILE A 649 18.09 6.83 35.54
N GLY A 650 17.05 6.27 36.13
CA GLY A 650 16.41 5.03 35.64
C GLY A 650 16.01 5.15 34.16
N GLN A 651 16.02 4.06 33.41
CA GLN A 651 15.70 4.11 31.98
C GLN A 651 14.20 4.21 31.67
N GLU A 652 13.34 4.06 32.67
CA GLU A 652 11.88 3.93 32.53
C GLU A 652 11.16 5.28 32.72
N ALA A 653 10.15 5.57 31.89
CA ALA A 653 9.32 6.77 31.97
C ALA A 653 8.18 6.57 32.97
N THR A 654 8.52 6.51 34.26
CA THR A 654 7.56 6.19 35.34
C THR A 654 6.90 7.40 35.97
N ASP A 655 7.42 8.61 35.71
CA ASP A 655 6.90 9.84 36.30
C ASP A 655 6.00 10.56 35.29
N GLU A 656 4.88 11.12 35.76
CA GLU A 656 3.91 11.82 34.91
C GLU A 656 3.51 13.17 35.49
N VAL A 657 3.50 14.21 34.65
CA VAL A 657 2.89 15.52 34.92
C VAL A 657 1.68 15.67 34.01
N ILE A 658 0.50 15.80 34.61
CA ILE A 658 -0.78 15.90 33.89
C ILE A 658 -1.26 17.34 33.90
N MET A 659 -1.36 17.94 32.71
CA MET A 659 -1.91 19.26 32.50
C MET A 659 -3.31 19.17 31.91
N GLU A 660 -4.29 19.74 32.60
CA GLU A 660 -5.68 19.79 32.20
C GLU A 660 -6.00 21.08 31.44
N TYR A 661 -6.58 20.91 30.27
CA TYR A 661 -7.08 21.97 29.41
C TYR A 661 -8.60 21.91 29.37
N SER A 662 -9.24 23.04 29.66
CA SER A 662 -10.68 23.24 29.50
C SER A 662 -10.93 23.85 28.11
N LYS A 663 -11.99 23.43 27.40
CA LYS A 663 -12.34 24.04 26.09
C LYS A 663 -12.99 25.42 26.24
N ALA A 664 -13.20 25.94 27.45
CA ALA A 664 -14.09 27.09 27.65
C ALA A 664 -13.64 28.34 26.88
N THR A 665 -12.34 28.56 26.71
CA THR A 665 -11.76 29.57 25.80
C THR A 665 -10.26 29.33 25.58
N GLU A 666 -9.70 29.74 24.43
CA GLU A 666 -8.24 29.85 24.19
C GLU A 666 -7.51 30.75 25.22
N ALA A 667 -8.24 31.36 26.16
CA ALA A 667 -7.75 32.32 27.13
C ALA A 667 -7.41 31.72 28.51
N GLU A 668 -7.83 30.47 28.80
CA GLU A 668 -7.50 29.82 30.08
C GLU A 668 -6.12 29.15 30.03
N GLU A 669 -5.34 29.35 31.10
CA GLU A 669 -4.07 28.64 31.27
C GLU A 669 -4.34 27.21 31.77
N PRO A 670 -3.55 26.22 31.34
CA PRO A 670 -3.74 24.85 31.79
C PRO A 670 -3.48 24.71 33.28
N LYS A 671 -4.25 23.82 33.91
CA LYS A 671 -4.15 23.51 35.34
C LYS A 671 -3.45 22.17 35.52
N VAL A 672 -2.45 22.09 36.39
CA VAL A 672 -1.82 20.81 36.73
C VAL A 672 -2.72 20.00 37.68
N ILE A 673 -2.92 18.71 37.40
CA ILE A 673 -3.65 17.78 38.26
C ILE A 673 -2.66 17.08 39.18
N TYR A 674 -2.48 17.63 40.38
CA TYR A 674 -1.52 17.13 41.36
C TYR A 674 -1.82 15.72 41.87
N ASP A 675 -3.10 15.37 42.06
CA ASP A 675 -3.49 14.07 42.62
C ASP A 675 -3.24 12.90 41.65
N GLU A 676 -3.07 13.19 40.36
CA GLU A 676 -2.82 12.22 39.30
C GLU A 676 -1.39 12.33 38.73
N SER A 677 -0.68 13.41 39.05
CA SER A 677 0.74 13.56 38.72
C SER A 677 1.58 12.85 39.78
N SER A 678 2.36 11.85 39.37
CA SER A 678 3.17 11.06 40.29
C SER A 678 4.63 11.02 39.86
N SER A 679 5.54 11.22 40.82
CA SER A 679 6.95 10.89 40.65
C SER A 679 7.21 9.59 41.40
N VAL A 680 7.43 8.50 40.65
CA VAL A 680 7.76 7.19 41.19
C VAL A 680 9.27 7.13 41.39
N LEU A 681 9.70 7.30 42.64
CA LEU A 681 11.08 7.06 43.04
C LEU A 681 11.35 5.56 42.96
N ASN A 682 12.09 5.08 41.96
CA ASN A 682 12.61 3.72 41.87
C ASN A 682 14.12 3.78 41.60
N ALA A 683 14.91 3.93 42.67
CA ALA A 683 16.34 4.16 42.59
C ALA A 683 17.10 3.13 43.44
N SER A 684 18.19 2.60 42.88
CA SER A 684 19.17 1.76 43.59
C SER A 684 20.43 2.57 43.89
N PHE A 685 20.80 2.66 45.16
CA PHE A 685 22.02 3.31 45.62
C PHE A 685 23.13 2.25 45.74
N ASP A 686 24.02 2.21 44.76
CA ASP A 686 25.19 1.31 44.67
C ASP A 686 24.86 -0.19 44.87
N GLY A 687 23.63 -0.63 44.58
CA GLY A 687 23.14 -2.00 44.81
C GLY A 687 22.91 -2.37 46.29
N CYS A 688 23.13 -1.41 47.20
CA CYS A 688 23.03 -1.58 48.64
C CYS A 688 21.65 -1.19 49.18
N ILE A 689 20.94 -0.24 48.54
CA ILE A 689 19.66 0.28 49.02
C ILE A 689 18.79 0.57 47.82
N ASP A 690 17.65 -0.09 47.71
CA ASP A 690 16.63 0.23 46.72
C ASP A 690 15.51 1.00 47.40
N VAL A 691 15.16 2.18 46.87
CA VAL A 691 14.04 3.00 47.35
C VAL A 691 12.95 2.97 46.29
N LYS A 692 11.73 2.58 46.71
CA LYS A 692 10.55 2.48 45.86
C LYS A 692 9.38 3.24 46.48
N GLY A 693 8.82 4.25 45.81
CA GLY A 693 7.55 4.84 46.24
C GLY A 693 7.18 6.14 45.53
N VAL A 694 6.04 6.71 45.91
CA VAL A 694 5.48 7.91 45.26
C VAL A 694 5.82 9.16 46.07
N LEU A 695 6.48 10.14 45.44
CA LEU A 695 6.71 11.47 46.02
C LEU A 695 5.58 12.41 45.60
N VAL A 696 4.77 12.86 46.57
CA VAL A 696 3.75 13.89 46.34
C VAL A 696 4.21 15.21 46.96
N PRO A 697 4.40 16.29 46.18
CA PRO A 697 4.74 17.60 46.72
C PRO A 697 3.63 18.12 47.64
N LYS A 698 3.97 18.49 48.87
CA LYS A 698 3.09 19.28 49.75
C LYS A 698 3.60 20.72 49.85
N PRO A 699 2.77 21.73 49.54
CA PRO A 699 3.12 23.11 49.83
C PRO A 699 3.28 23.30 51.35
N VAL A 700 4.46 23.70 51.80
CA VAL A 700 4.66 24.10 53.21
C VAL A 700 4.11 25.52 53.38
N GLU A 701 3.38 25.79 54.47
CA GLU A 701 2.72 27.10 54.72
C GLU A 701 3.66 28.32 54.58
N ASP A 702 4.96 28.17 54.88
CA ASP A 702 5.96 29.24 54.75
C ASP A 702 6.48 29.46 53.30
N GLY A 703 6.24 28.52 52.39
CA GLY A 703 6.56 28.65 50.96
C GLY A 703 5.72 29.72 50.24
N GLN A 704 4.59 30.12 50.83
CA GLN A 704 3.71 31.17 50.30
C GLN A 704 4.40 32.54 50.22
N VAL A 705 5.44 32.78 51.03
CA VAL A 705 6.12 34.08 51.06
C VAL A 705 7.00 34.31 49.82
N ARG A 706 7.51 33.25 49.16
CA ARG A 706 8.31 33.37 47.91
C ARG A 706 7.45 33.54 46.66
N ALA A 707 6.29 32.90 46.56
CA ALA A 707 5.37 33.09 45.42
C ALA A 707 4.89 34.56 45.35
N ALA A 708 4.54 35.16 46.49
CA ALA A 708 4.13 36.56 46.57
C ALA A 708 5.27 37.57 46.29
N SER A 709 6.53 37.20 46.59
CA SER A 709 7.68 38.09 46.35
C SER A 709 8.28 37.95 44.95
N ALA A 710 8.19 36.78 44.30
CA ALA A 710 8.51 36.62 42.89
C ALA A 710 7.52 37.39 42.00
N GLU A 711 6.22 37.36 42.30
CA GLU A 711 5.21 38.21 41.65
C GLU A 711 5.45 39.71 41.88
N ALA A 712 5.98 40.11 43.04
CA ALA A 712 6.30 41.50 43.33
C ALA A 712 7.57 41.99 42.58
N LEU A 713 8.57 41.12 42.43
CA LEU A 713 9.79 41.39 41.65
C LEU A 713 9.48 41.51 40.14
N LEU A 714 8.60 40.65 39.61
CA LEU A 714 8.13 40.71 38.21
C LEU A 714 7.26 41.95 37.90
N LYS A 715 6.61 42.55 38.90
CA LYS A 715 5.84 43.79 38.73
C LYS A 715 6.68 45.07 38.82
N SER A 716 7.95 45.00 39.25
CA SER A 716 8.85 46.16 39.29
C SER A 716 9.55 46.37 37.94
N ARG A 717 8.95 47.20 37.07
CA ARG A 717 9.58 47.66 35.83
C ARG A 717 10.64 48.72 36.13
N THR A 718 11.89 48.32 36.41
CA THR A 718 13.07 49.17 36.16
C THR A 718 14.33 48.29 36.05
N PRO A 719 15.18 48.46 35.02
CA PRO A 719 16.37 47.62 34.85
C PRO A 719 17.45 47.98 35.88
N PRO A 720 18.27 47.02 36.34
CA PRO A 720 19.33 47.30 37.31
C PRO A 720 20.51 47.97 36.60
N ASN A 721 20.59 49.29 36.70
CA ASN A 721 21.84 50.01 36.57
C ASN A 721 22.16 50.67 37.92
N GLU A 722 23.43 50.55 38.28
CA GLU A 722 24.13 51.22 39.38
C GLU A 722 23.95 50.66 40.80
N THR A 723 25.09 50.19 41.30
CA THR A 723 25.45 49.91 42.68
C THR A 723 25.00 51.00 43.65
N ALA A 724 24.03 50.70 44.50
CA ALA A 724 23.76 51.45 45.73
C ALA A 724 24.06 50.55 46.96
N PRO A 725 25.04 50.88 47.80
CA PRO A 725 25.30 50.15 49.04
C PRO A 725 24.26 50.53 50.09
N GLY A 726 23.59 49.55 50.69
CA GLY A 726 22.89 49.76 51.97
C GLY A 726 21.40 49.40 52.06
N VAL A 727 20.84 48.55 51.20
CA VAL A 727 19.55 47.91 51.50
C VAL A 727 19.81 46.45 51.85
N ALA A 728 19.91 46.18 53.15
CA ALA A 728 19.96 44.83 53.68
C ALA A 728 18.65 44.10 53.33
N PRO A 729 18.71 42.83 52.86
CA PRO A 729 17.50 42.04 52.74
C PRO A 729 16.90 41.85 54.14
N VAL A 730 15.60 42.15 54.25
CA VAL A 730 14.81 41.91 55.46
C VAL A 730 14.72 40.39 55.64
N TYR A 731 15.59 39.85 56.49
CA TYR A 731 15.46 38.50 57.01
C TYR A 731 14.23 38.48 57.92
N ALA A 732 13.21 37.71 57.55
CA ALA A 732 12.18 37.32 58.49
C ALA A 732 12.86 36.51 59.62
N GLY A 733 13.03 37.18 60.76
CA GLY A 733 13.40 36.54 62.01
C GLY A 733 12.25 35.68 62.53
N GLU A 734 12.65 34.62 63.24
CA GLU A 734 11.88 33.86 64.22
C GLU A 734 10.49 33.39 63.79
N LEU A 735 10.45 32.17 63.22
CA LEU A 735 9.45 31.13 63.53
C LEU A 735 9.83 29.81 62.83
N SER A 736 11.09 29.37 62.91
CA SER A 736 11.40 27.99 62.52
C SER A 736 10.92 27.05 63.62
N LYS A 737 9.94 26.19 63.28
CA LYS A 737 9.77 24.95 64.04
C LYS A 737 11.10 24.19 64.00
N PRO A 738 11.47 23.44 65.06
CA PRO A 738 12.62 22.55 64.99
C PRO A 738 12.49 21.65 63.76
N GLY A 739 13.44 21.74 62.82
CA GLY A 739 13.45 20.97 61.57
C GLY A 739 13.39 21.79 60.28
N THR A 740 12.76 22.98 60.24
CA THR A 740 12.62 23.73 58.97
C THR A 740 13.79 24.69 58.71
N THR A 741 14.41 24.59 57.52
CA THR A 741 15.49 25.49 57.06
C THR A 741 14.89 26.52 56.09
N PRO A 742 15.07 27.84 56.29
CA PRO A 742 14.54 28.84 55.37
C PRO A 742 15.07 28.65 53.94
N GLY A 743 14.18 28.58 52.95
CA GLY A 743 14.53 28.34 51.54
C GLY A 743 14.51 26.87 51.11
N THR A 744 13.89 25.98 51.89
CA THR A 744 13.73 24.56 51.53
C THR A 744 12.26 24.14 51.35
N ILE A 745 12.00 23.15 50.50
CA ILE A 745 10.68 22.51 50.29
C ILE A 745 10.75 21.06 50.80
N GLU A 746 9.73 20.55 51.50
CA GLU A 746 9.69 19.17 52.01
C GLU A 746 8.54 18.34 51.42
N PHE A 747 8.75 17.03 51.30
CA PHE A 747 7.79 16.08 50.70
C PHE A 747 7.03 15.26 51.73
N ASP A 748 5.84 14.79 51.34
CA ASP A 748 5.21 13.68 52.05
C ASP A 748 5.92 12.37 51.67
N THR A 749 6.45 11.68 52.67
CA THR A 749 7.24 10.46 52.48
C THR A 749 6.55 9.21 53.04
N SER A 750 5.27 9.33 53.40
CA SER A 750 4.48 8.27 54.03
C SER A 750 4.21 7.04 53.16
N ALA A 751 4.43 7.14 51.84
CA ALA A 751 4.21 6.06 50.86
C ALA A 751 5.53 5.50 50.25
N LEU A 752 6.67 5.69 50.91
CA LEU A 752 7.96 5.16 50.47
C LEU A 752 8.28 3.81 51.12
N ASP A 753 8.49 2.78 50.30
CA ASP A 753 9.05 1.48 50.69
C ASP A 753 10.57 1.45 50.41
N MET A 754 11.31 0.71 51.23
CA MET A 754 12.76 0.56 51.06
C MET A 754 13.23 -0.88 51.25
N ILE A 755 14.20 -1.27 50.43
CA ILE A 755 14.85 -2.58 50.45
C ILE A 755 16.34 -2.36 50.68
N PHE A 756 16.92 -3.08 51.64
CA PHE A 756 18.33 -2.98 51.98
C PHE A 756 19.04 -4.27 51.56
N LEU A 757 20.07 -4.15 50.71
CA LEU A 757 20.81 -5.21 50.01
C LEU A 757 19.88 -6.06 49.12
N SER A 758 19.84 -5.72 47.83
CA SER A 758 18.98 -6.28 46.75
C SER A 758 18.84 -7.81 46.63
N GLN A 759 19.56 -8.60 47.44
CA GLN A 759 19.50 -10.07 47.51
C GLN A 759 18.59 -10.60 48.63
N LEU A 760 18.02 -9.75 49.48
CA LEU A 760 17.14 -10.12 50.59
C LEU A 760 15.70 -9.67 50.27
N GLU A 761 14.72 -10.54 50.54
CA GLU A 761 13.30 -10.12 50.61
C GLU A 761 13.15 -8.91 51.54
N VAL A 762 12.12 -8.09 51.31
CA VAL A 762 11.82 -6.86 52.08
C VAL A 762 12.11 -7.08 53.57
N LEU A 763 13.19 -6.46 54.06
CA LEU A 763 13.58 -6.60 55.45
C LEU A 763 12.53 -5.86 56.30
N PRO A 764 11.92 -6.52 57.32
CA PRO A 764 10.94 -5.90 58.20
C PRO A 764 11.64 -4.97 59.21
N VAL A 765 12.02 -3.79 58.72
CA VAL A 765 12.60 -2.68 59.48
C VAL A 765 11.59 -1.54 59.63
N HIS A 766 11.70 -0.79 60.72
CA HIS A 766 11.10 0.53 60.79
C HIS A 766 11.99 1.52 60.03
N VAL A 767 11.38 2.24 59.09
CA VAL A 767 12.04 3.25 58.26
C VAL A 767 11.41 4.61 58.53
N LYS A 768 12.25 5.63 58.68
CA LYS A 768 11.84 7.03 58.64
C LYS A 768 12.63 7.75 57.55
N THR A 769 11.92 8.43 56.67
CA THR A 769 12.49 9.18 55.56
C THR A 769 12.12 10.66 55.64
N ARG A 770 13.01 11.50 55.14
CA ARG A 770 12.80 12.93 54.94
C ARG A 770 13.45 13.35 53.64
N PHE A 771 12.66 13.96 52.76
CA PHE A 771 13.10 14.42 51.44
C PHE A 771 12.76 15.89 51.29
N GLY A 772 13.60 16.63 50.56
CA GLY A 772 13.34 18.02 50.24
C GLY A 772 14.27 18.62 49.19
N TYR A 773 14.05 19.90 48.89
CA TYR A 773 14.84 20.67 47.92
C TYR A 773 15.39 21.94 48.53
N ASP A 774 16.68 22.21 48.33
CA ASP A 774 17.33 23.45 48.73
C ASP A 774 17.31 24.44 47.55
N LEU A 775 16.44 25.45 47.65
CA LEU A 775 16.26 26.46 46.60
C LEU A 775 17.47 27.37 46.43
N ASN A 776 18.38 27.44 47.41
CA ASN A 776 19.53 28.35 47.34
C ASN A 776 20.72 27.71 46.62
N ASN A 777 20.86 26.38 46.70
CA ASN A 777 21.92 25.62 46.05
C ASN A 777 21.42 24.80 44.84
N GLU A 778 20.14 24.93 44.49
CA GLU A 778 19.49 24.26 43.35
C GLU A 778 19.71 22.74 43.34
N ARG A 779 19.49 22.07 44.48
CA ARG A 779 19.71 20.62 44.62
C ARG A 779 18.78 19.96 45.62
N CYS A 780 18.52 18.66 45.44
CA CYS A 780 17.75 17.87 46.40
C CYS A 780 18.59 17.50 47.63
N TYR A 781 17.91 17.27 48.75
CA TYR A 781 18.47 16.66 49.95
C TYR A 781 17.55 15.53 50.44
N PHE A 782 18.15 14.54 51.10
CA PHE A 782 17.38 13.46 51.72
C PHE A 782 18.07 12.90 52.96
N ALA A 783 17.28 12.32 53.86
CA ALA A 783 17.73 11.56 55.00
C ALA A 783 16.82 10.36 55.24
N ILE A 784 17.43 9.24 55.60
CA ILE A 784 16.82 7.94 55.74
C ILE A 784 17.37 7.30 57.01
N GLY A 785 16.52 6.99 57.98
CA GLY A 785 16.87 6.28 59.20
C GLY A 785 16.25 4.89 59.23
N ILE A 786 17.02 3.89 59.66
CA ILE A 786 16.66 2.47 59.66
C ILE A 786 16.84 1.89 61.07
N VAL A 787 15.80 1.26 61.61
CA VAL A 787 15.81 0.58 62.92
C VAL A 787 15.07 -0.77 62.81
N PRO A 788 15.51 -1.86 63.46
CA PRO A 788 14.82 -3.15 63.44
C PRO A 788 13.41 -3.06 64.05
N THR A 789 12.49 -3.88 63.55
CA THR A 789 11.19 -4.12 64.21
C THR A 789 11.37 -5.07 65.40
N GLU A 790 10.42 -5.05 66.35
CA GLU A 790 10.50 -5.94 67.53
C GLU A 790 10.56 -7.44 67.16
N ALA A 791 9.98 -7.82 66.03
CA ALA A 791 9.96 -9.19 65.53
C ALA A 791 11.26 -9.62 64.83
N PHE A 792 12.14 -8.68 64.44
CA PHE A 792 13.31 -8.95 63.60
C PHE A 792 14.55 -8.15 64.06
N LYS A 793 15.02 -8.46 65.27
CA LYS A 793 16.22 -7.87 65.88
C LYS A 793 17.54 -8.35 65.27
N THR A 794 17.51 -9.36 64.40
CA THR A 794 18.69 -10.00 63.83
C THR A 794 18.54 -10.20 62.32
N ILE A 795 19.53 -9.81 61.52
CA ILE A 795 19.61 -10.14 60.08
C ILE A 795 20.65 -11.24 59.89
N HIS A 796 20.29 -12.30 59.17
CA HIS A 796 21.23 -13.38 58.83
C HIS A 796 21.92 -13.11 57.47
N PHE A 797 23.24 -13.33 57.41
CA PHE A 797 24.07 -13.22 56.22
C PHE A 797 25.04 -14.41 56.16
N GLY A 798 24.70 -15.44 55.40
CA GLY A 798 25.44 -16.71 55.41
C GLY A 798 25.44 -17.35 56.80
N ASP A 799 26.60 -17.79 57.28
CA ASP A 799 26.80 -18.38 58.62
C ASP A 799 26.95 -17.33 59.74
N SER A 800 26.70 -16.06 59.43
CA SER A 800 26.78 -14.93 60.38
C SER A 800 25.42 -14.25 60.56
N LYS A 801 25.24 -13.54 61.68
CA LYS A 801 24.08 -12.69 61.95
C LYS A 801 24.49 -11.32 62.47
N LEU A 802 23.73 -10.29 62.12
CA LEU A 802 23.86 -8.92 62.63
C LEU A 802 22.71 -8.64 63.59
N GLU A 803 23.02 -8.46 64.88
CA GLU A 803 22.09 -8.14 65.95
C GLU A 803 22.12 -6.63 66.26
N ASP A 804 21.01 -6.08 66.79
CA ASP A 804 20.89 -4.69 67.24
C ASP A 804 21.38 -3.63 66.22
N TYR A 805 21.13 -3.93 64.94
CA TYR A 805 21.57 -3.08 63.86
C TYR A 805 20.75 -1.80 63.76
N ARG A 806 21.33 -0.77 63.16
CA ARG A 806 20.69 0.51 62.86
C ARG A 806 21.46 1.19 61.74
N GLY A 807 20.75 1.93 60.91
CA GLY A 807 21.34 2.54 59.71
C GLY A 807 20.92 3.99 59.50
N ILE A 808 21.76 4.73 58.81
CA ILE A 808 21.45 6.04 58.26
C ILE A 808 21.99 6.16 56.83
N VAL A 809 21.24 6.86 55.98
CA VAL A 809 21.69 7.35 54.67
C VAL A 809 21.21 8.77 54.54
N ALA A 810 22.08 9.70 54.19
CA ALA A 810 21.72 11.09 54.00
C ALA A 810 22.58 11.75 52.92
N SER A 811 21.95 12.58 52.10
CA SER A 811 22.59 13.38 51.07
C SER A 811 22.21 14.84 51.23
N ASN A 812 23.19 15.74 51.13
CA ASN A 812 23.05 17.17 51.38
C ASN A 812 22.41 17.49 52.73
N MET A 813 22.68 16.64 53.74
CA MET A 813 22.25 16.77 55.12
C MET A 813 23.46 16.74 56.05
N VAL A 814 23.34 17.39 57.20
CA VAL A 814 24.39 17.45 58.23
C VAL A 814 24.22 16.29 59.20
N VAL A 815 25.05 15.26 59.07
CA VAL A 815 25.11 14.12 60.00
C VAL A 815 26.33 14.27 60.91
N GLU A 816 26.10 14.34 62.21
CA GLU A 816 27.17 14.52 63.20
C GLU A 816 28.10 13.31 63.30
N ARG A 817 29.37 13.56 63.67
CA ARG A 817 30.40 12.53 63.89
C ARG A 817 30.89 12.53 65.34
N ASP A 818 31.22 11.36 65.86
CA ASP A 818 31.87 11.21 67.17
C ASP A 818 33.39 11.43 67.09
N LYS A 819 34.08 11.33 68.24
CA LYS A 819 35.56 11.50 68.32
C LYS A 819 36.35 10.46 67.53
N LYS A 820 35.74 9.36 67.11
CA LYS A 820 36.33 8.33 66.24
C LYS A 820 35.99 8.54 64.77
N GLU A 821 35.41 9.71 64.43
CA GLU A 821 34.91 10.07 63.09
C GLU A 821 33.74 9.19 62.61
N HIS A 822 33.07 8.46 63.51
CA HIS A 822 31.89 7.66 63.15
C HIS A 822 30.62 8.51 63.17
N TYR A 823 29.74 8.29 62.20
CA TYR A 823 28.42 8.92 62.19
C TYR A 823 27.60 8.53 63.42
N VAL A 824 26.94 9.52 64.02
CA VAL A 824 26.16 9.37 65.25
C VAL A 824 24.68 9.46 64.95
N PHE A 825 23.93 8.41 65.29
CA PHE A 825 22.48 8.33 65.10
C PHE A 825 21.84 7.42 66.17
N PRO A 826 20.55 7.64 66.52
CA PRO A 826 19.88 6.97 67.62
C PRO A 826 19.62 5.48 67.39
N HIS A 827 19.31 4.77 68.48
CA HIS A 827 19.01 3.33 68.47
C HIS A 827 17.52 3.02 68.41
N GLU A 828 16.68 3.80 69.10
CA GLU A 828 15.26 3.52 69.23
C GLU A 828 14.46 4.12 68.07
N HIS A 829 13.40 3.42 67.63
CA HIS A 829 12.57 3.87 66.52
C HIS A 829 12.03 5.30 66.70
N ALA A 830 11.48 5.63 67.87
CA ALA A 830 10.95 6.97 68.16
C ALA A 830 12.05 8.05 68.17
N ALA A 831 13.23 7.72 68.71
CA ALA A 831 14.37 8.63 68.73
C ALA A 831 14.97 8.84 67.33
N MET A 832 15.04 7.78 66.51
CA MET A 832 15.43 7.85 65.11
C MET A 832 14.46 8.73 64.31
N ALA A 833 13.15 8.56 64.54
CA ALA A 833 12.14 9.37 63.86
C ALA A 833 12.34 10.87 64.15
N ALA A 834 12.47 11.22 65.44
CA ALA A 834 12.74 12.59 65.87
C ALA A 834 14.09 13.13 65.35
N TYR A 835 15.11 12.27 65.24
CA TYR A 835 16.41 12.62 64.70
C TYR A 835 16.35 12.96 63.20
N ILE A 836 15.70 12.13 62.40
CA ILE A 836 15.53 12.37 60.96
C ILE A 836 14.72 13.65 60.71
N ASP A 837 13.64 13.86 61.47
CA ASP A 837 12.83 15.09 61.40
C ASP A 837 13.64 16.34 61.83
N GLY A 838 14.65 16.18 62.70
CA GLY A 838 15.48 17.26 63.22
C GLY A 838 16.80 17.54 62.46
N LEU A 839 17.19 16.71 61.49
CA LEU A 839 18.43 16.90 60.73
C LEU A 839 18.45 18.25 59.99
N LYS A 840 19.61 18.88 59.89
CA LYS A 840 19.73 20.15 59.14
C LYS A 840 20.18 19.88 57.72
N VAL A 841 19.62 20.63 56.77
CA VAL A 841 20.08 20.63 55.38
C VAL A 841 21.48 21.23 55.34
N ASN A 842 22.39 20.56 54.64
CA ASN A 842 23.73 21.10 54.39
C ASN A 842 23.62 22.18 53.32
N THR A 843 23.96 23.41 53.67
CA THR A 843 23.91 24.57 52.77
C THR A 843 25.23 24.83 52.04
N ASP A 844 26.27 24.01 52.24
CA ASP A 844 27.58 24.19 51.59
C ASP A 844 27.56 23.75 50.11
N ALA A 845 28.12 24.54 49.20
CA ALA A 845 28.06 24.27 47.76
C ALA A 845 28.66 22.91 47.32
N SER A 846 29.58 22.30 48.07
CA SER A 846 30.33 21.09 47.66
C SER A 846 29.58 19.76 47.73
N GLY A 847 28.29 19.77 48.09
CA GLY A 847 27.49 18.56 48.32
C GLY A 847 27.95 17.74 49.53
N SER A 848 27.09 16.89 50.07
CA SER A 848 27.50 15.91 51.10
C SER A 848 26.78 14.59 50.93
N PHE A 849 27.46 13.49 51.27
CA PHE A 849 26.86 12.17 51.37
C PHE A 849 27.34 11.48 52.63
N ALA A 850 26.45 10.78 53.31
CA ALA A 850 26.72 10.03 54.52
C ALA A 850 25.90 8.75 54.51
N ALA A 851 26.54 7.58 54.65
CA ALA A 851 25.82 6.34 54.91
C ALA A 851 26.57 5.53 55.98
N ALA A 852 25.86 4.96 56.95
CA ALA A 852 26.47 4.08 57.94
C ALA A 852 25.48 3.10 58.56
N VAL A 853 25.99 1.94 58.96
CA VAL A 853 25.32 0.94 59.78
C VAL A 853 26.11 0.73 61.07
N ARG A 854 25.41 0.55 62.19
CA ARG A 854 25.98 0.13 63.47
C ARG A 854 25.25 -1.10 64.00
N GLY A 855 25.92 -2.00 64.70
CA GLY A 855 25.30 -3.19 65.30
C GLY A 855 26.29 -4.13 65.97
N VAL A 856 25.89 -5.39 66.19
CA VAL A 856 26.75 -6.46 66.70
C VAL A 856 26.76 -7.60 65.67
N MET A 857 27.93 -7.95 65.14
CA MET A 857 28.05 -9.09 64.21
C MET A 857 28.45 -10.34 64.98
N VAL A 858 27.68 -11.42 64.84
CA VAL A 858 27.95 -12.73 65.44
C VAL A 858 28.27 -13.71 64.30
N ILE A 859 29.42 -14.37 64.40
CA ILE A 859 29.90 -15.35 63.42
C ILE A 859 29.91 -16.72 64.11
N GLU A 860 29.03 -17.62 63.67
CA GLU A 860 28.90 -19.00 64.17
C GLU A 860 28.83 -19.19 65.70
N GLU A 861 28.45 -18.15 66.46
CA GLU A 861 28.48 -18.13 67.94
C GLU A 861 29.88 -18.37 68.57
N LEU A 862 30.93 -18.38 67.75
CA LEU A 862 32.33 -18.55 68.18
C LEU A 862 33.09 -17.22 68.19
N PHE A 863 32.58 -16.21 67.50
CA PHE A 863 33.23 -14.90 67.37
C PHE A 863 32.18 -13.80 67.24
N ARG A 864 32.39 -12.68 67.95
CA ARG A 864 31.52 -11.50 67.91
C ARG A 864 32.33 -10.24 67.63
N ILE A 865 31.75 -9.34 66.85
CA ILE A 865 32.25 -7.97 66.70
C ILE A 865 31.22 -7.06 67.37
N GLU A 866 31.55 -6.60 68.57
CA GLU A 866 30.75 -5.64 69.32
C GLU A 866 31.06 -4.21 68.87
N ASP A 867 30.10 -3.29 69.02
CA ASP A 867 30.19 -1.91 68.53
C ASP A 867 30.62 -1.80 67.06
N LEU A 868 30.18 -2.74 66.21
CA LEU A 868 30.46 -2.71 64.78
C LEU A 868 29.93 -1.40 64.21
N TYR A 869 30.81 -0.61 63.61
CA TYR A 869 30.50 0.49 62.73
C TYR A 869 30.87 0.10 61.30
N PHE A 870 30.03 0.45 60.34
CA PHE A 870 30.27 0.28 58.92
C PHE A 870 29.81 1.55 58.21
N GLY A 871 30.73 2.44 57.84
CA GLY A 871 30.45 3.75 57.24
C GLY A 871 31.02 3.90 55.83
N PHE A 872 30.27 4.58 54.98
CA PHE A 872 30.63 5.01 53.63
C PHE A 872 30.90 6.52 53.65
N GLU A 873 32.04 6.94 53.11
CA GLU A 873 32.43 8.35 53.01
C GLU A 873 32.36 8.82 51.55
N PRO A 874 32.22 10.13 51.26
CA PRO A 874 32.29 10.65 49.89
C PRO A 874 33.58 10.18 49.18
N GLY A 875 33.41 9.39 48.10
CA GLY A 875 34.49 8.67 47.39
C GLY A 875 34.43 7.14 47.60
N PRO A 876 35.38 6.35 47.06
CA PRO A 876 35.41 4.89 47.24
C PRO A 876 36.04 4.50 48.59
N ILE A 877 35.59 5.12 49.69
CA ILE A 877 36.13 4.90 51.04
C ILE A 877 35.07 4.21 51.91
N VAL A 878 35.41 3.02 52.37
CA VAL A 878 34.62 2.26 53.34
C VAL A 878 35.45 2.09 54.60
N ARG A 879 34.87 2.43 55.75
CA ARG A 879 35.43 2.18 57.07
C ARG A 879 34.50 1.28 57.85
N ALA A 880 34.99 0.10 58.23
CA ALA A 880 34.26 -0.75 59.14
C ALA A 880 35.15 -1.25 60.28
N GLY A 881 34.59 -1.46 61.46
CA GLY A 881 35.37 -1.95 62.58
C GLY A 881 34.59 -1.97 63.88
N GLY A 882 35.10 -2.73 64.83
CA GLY A 882 34.50 -2.94 66.15
C GLY A 882 35.42 -3.75 67.05
N ASP A 883 34.94 -4.08 68.24
CA ASP A 883 35.67 -4.86 69.22
C ASP A 883 35.51 -6.36 68.95
N ALA A 884 36.62 -7.05 68.70
CA ALA A 884 36.64 -8.50 68.52
C ALA A 884 36.50 -9.20 69.87
N CYS A 885 35.46 -10.01 70.01
CA CYS A 885 35.16 -10.76 71.22
C CYS A 885 35.03 -12.26 70.91
N ALA A 886 35.60 -13.10 71.75
CA ALA A 886 35.50 -14.57 71.62
C ALA A 886 35.33 -15.23 73.00
N PRO A 887 34.76 -16.44 73.06
CA PRO A 887 34.77 -17.25 74.27
C PRO A 887 36.18 -17.84 74.45
N ILE A 888 36.83 -17.55 75.59
CA ILE A 888 38.24 -17.90 75.83
C ILE A 888 38.42 -19.13 76.74
N ASP A 889 37.34 -19.74 77.23
CA ASP A 889 37.39 -20.99 78.00
C ASP A 889 36.19 -21.91 77.71
N VAL A 890 36.35 -23.22 78.00
CA VAL A 890 35.30 -24.23 77.73
C VAL A 890 34.02 -23.96 78.53
N SER A 891 34.13 -23.34 79.71
CA SER A 891 32.99 -22.90 80.51
C SER A 891 32.18 -21.79 79.83
N SER A 892 32.82 -20.85 79.12
CA SER A 892 32.17 -19.77 78.37
C SER A 892 31.56 -20.25 77.06
N ILE A 893 32.08 -21.34 76.46
CA ILE A 893 31.46 -22.02 75.31
C ILE A 893 30.18 -22.76 75.70
N VAL A 894 30.11 -23.34 76.92
CA VAL A 894 29.00 -24.21 77.36
C VAL A 894 27.95 -23.46 78.20
N GLY A 895 28.33 -22.38 78.88
CA GLY A 895 27.52 -21.72 79.93
C GLY A 895 26.79 -20.43 79.54
N ASN A 896 26.94 -19.94 78.30
CA ASN A 896 26.35 -18.66 77.83
C ASN A 896 26.83 -17.41 78.60
N ASP A 897 27.94 -17.48 79.33
CA ASP A 897 28.48 -16.34 80.09
C ASP A 897 29.88 -15.91 79.60
N ALA A 898 29.91 -14.64 79.17
CA ALA A 898 31.02 -13.73 78.86
C ALA A 898 31.92 -14.05 77.65
N TYR A 899 31.48 -13.64 76.45
CA TYR A 899 32.42 -13.21 75.40
C TYR A 899 33.35 -12.15 75.98
N ARG A 900 34.67 -12.30 75.79
CA ARG A 900 35.65 -11.30 76.23
C ARG A 900 36.31 -10.67 75.02
N LYS A 901 36.59 -9.37 75.12
CA LYS A 901 37.37 -8.65 74.14
C LYS A 901 38.75 -9.28 74.02
N ILE A 902 39.05 -9.77 72.84
CA ILE A 902 40.35 -10.34 72.45
C ILE A 902 41.11 -9.41 71.52
N GLY A 903 40.48 -8.34 71.03
CA GLY A 903 41.13 -7.36 70.16
C GLY A 903 40.15 -6.38 69.51
N THR A 904 40.59 -5.77 68.42
CA THR A 904 39.79 -4.87 67.56
C THR A 904 39.89 -5.32 66.11
N VAL A 905 38.77 -5.30 65.40
CA VAL A 905 38.70 -5.50 63.95
C VAL A 905 38.62 -4.14 63.26
N GLU A 906 39.44 -3.92 62.26
CA GLU A 906 39.34 -2.77 61.36
C GLU A 906 39.44 -3.24 59.91
N ILE A 907 38.41 -2.92 59.13
CA ILE A 907 38.31 -3.12 57.68
C ILE A 907 38.32 -1.74 57.05
N VAL A 908 39.34 -1.47 56.24
CA VAL A 908 39.45 -0.20 55.53
C VAL A 908 39.63 -0.49 54.05
N TYR A 909 38.75 0.09 53.24
CA TYR A 909 38.88 0.13 51.79
C TYR A 909 39.07 1.57 51.35
N ARG A 910 40.14 1.84 50.57
CA ARG A 910 40.44 3.16 49.98
C ARG A 910 40.94 2.95 48.54
N HIS A 911 40.52 3.76 47.57
CA HIS A 911 40.92 3.61 46.17
C HIS A 911 41.24 4.94 45.46
N PRO A 912 42.42 5.08 44.82
CA PRO A 912 42.43 5.11 43.35
C PRO A 912 43.09 3.93 42.59
N GLU A 913 43.77 2.95 43.22
CA GLU A 913 44.31 1.73 42.53
C GLU A 913 44.30 0.39 43.36
N ARG A 914 43.27 0.18 44.19
CA ARG A 914 42.82 -1.05 44.93
C ARG A 914 43.75 -1.55 46.04
N HIS A 915 43.58 -0.99 47.24
CA HIS A 915 44.07 -1.58 48.49
C HIS A 915 42.89 -1.93 49.42
N PHE A 916 42.68 -3.22 49.68
CA PHE A 916 41.76 -3.72 50.70
C PHE A 916 42.60 -4.26 51.86
N SER A 917 42.46 -3.68 53.05
CA SER A 917 43.16 -4.16 54.25
C SER A 917 42.15 -4.62 55.30
N PHE A 918 42.30 -5.88 55.72
CA PHE A 918 41.62 -6.46 56.86
C PHE A 918 42.64 -6.64 57.99
N ASN A 919 42.52 -5.83 59.04
CA ASN A 919 43.41 -5.87 60.19
C ASN A 919 42.63 -6.33 61.42
N VAL A 920 43.00 -7.50 61.96
CA VAL A 920 42.59 -7.92 63.31
C VAL A 920 43.78 -7.71 64.22
N LYS A 921 43.64 -6.80 65.17
CA LYS A 921 44.66 -6.57 66.19
C LYS A 921 44.21 -7.26 67.47
N LEU A 922 44.92 -8.31 67.84
CA LEU A 922 44.68 -9.02 69.11
C LEU A 922 45.40 -8.29 70.25
N ASP A 923 44.73 -8.14 71.39
CA ASP A 923 45.31 -7.55 72.58
C ASP A 923 46.17 -8.60 73.31
N ASP A 924 47.37 -8.19 73.73
CA ASP A 924 48.42 -9.06 74.28
C ASP A 924 48.09 -9.48 75.74
N ASN A 925 47.08 -10.36 75.91
CA ASN A 925 46.62 -10.81 77.22
C ASN A 925 47.53 -11.92 77.78
N LYS A 926 48.56 -11.52 78.53
CA LYS A 926 49.51 -12.40 79.24
C LYS A 926 48.91 -13.31 80.33
N GLU A 927 47.60 -13.27 80.57
CA GLU A 927 46.97 -14.05 81.65
C GLU A 927 46.40 -15.42 81.22
N VAL A 928 46.42 -15.80 79.93
CA VAL A 928 45.77 -17.05 79.45
C VAL A 928 46.76 -18.20 79.16
N LEU A 929 48.07 -17.97 79.18
CA LEU A 929 49.10 -19.00 78.88
C LEU A 929 49.66 -19.73 80.14
N GLY A 930 48.87 -19.81 81.21
CA GLY A 930 49.30 -20.30 82.53
C GLY A 930 48.62 -21.57 83.04
N ALA A 931 48.44 -22.62 82.23
CA ALA A 931 48.22 -23.98 82.73
C ALA A 931 48.56 -25.00 81.62
N GLN A 932 49.56 -25.86 81.88
CA GLN A 932 49.93 -27.00 81.03
C GLN A 932 48.91 -28.13 81.14
#